data_AF-A0A661NJP8-F1
#
_entry.id   AF-A0A661NJP8-F1
#
_cell.length_a   1.000
_cell.length_b   1.000
_cell.length_c   1.000
_cell.angle_alpha   90.00
_cell.angle_beta   90.00
_cell.angle_gamma   90.00
#
_symmetry.space_group_name_H-M   'P 1'
#
loop_
_entity.id
_entity.type
_entity.pdbx_description
1 polymer ?
#
loop_
_entity_poly.entity_id
_entity_poly.type
_entity_poly.pdbx_seq_one_letter_code
_entity_poly.pdbx_strand_id
1 'polypeptide(L)'
;MENELSSADWYLKGHFKNDPCMPGTLMCEGCLQAMALFLAGMGYTLDKDGWRFEPVPGEAYSLRCRGQVTPSSRQLVYEVFVEELWDGPVPTIYADILGTADGLKIFHGRRMGVRLVPDWPLTSRPELLAAIDETHHQVATVDGFPFGYASLLACAWGRPSDAFGPTARVYDGTRHIARLPGPPYHFMSRVSQVDGELGSMRTGASIELEYDIPPDAWYFDENGRQVMPLCVVLEAALQPCGWLAVYIGGPGTTEQDLYFRNLDGTSTLRAELGPEAGTLRTRTTLESISQVSGIVLLSYKAECFVGDRLVYEIDTGFGFFGKEALAQQVGLPASEADRAWLDEPCDFALNLKARPPRYCDGTLRLPGPMLLMIDQVTGYWPKGGPAGLGRWRAEKAVAVGEWFFKAHFYRDPVQPGSLGLEAMIQLLQLHLLHCEAGADIPNPQFEPLELDRPLTWKYRGQVTPKDRTITVELNIVKQGRDERGAYAVAEAWLWADKLRIYYAENIGMRIVAGAAPTPLVAGRHTEETLDPAVDRWLQDHRPNYTLPTLPLMSIVDRLAAAGLAFVTEHYRSAAGAEAWIVEAVDHVKLQGWLTFAGPRRLRCEVTPIAVEAALTWVSNVALTVSLLVWRDAPSDDLSRFEPIATSTVRLARGYGDPPPSWHPPRDRCKASDPYQSGALFHGPAFHRLQELSVGASGSSAILDAAVGSVPHGALNQALLDGLVHGIPHDDLTRWSETVDAEDLAYPFQIRSARFYGPPPSRGSVRCETRFAGFVGSERFPVFRIQALTDERLWAAIELVEVLVPMGEHGRSREKRLTFLRDRQFLPGIGLSSFTEGQTRLAFQEVAQKDWLKGSVAHAYCATGDLTALTRTVAIKDHLAQLAAAHPSTIDVAADGQSGVAACLPLTRYPVQVATTDDGVLVSDAGAPWLDLTEIRDFGRRSIGLDSWIGERLSLALCRRFVRRVIVTDPDAFASHRQQGALYLGNHQVQVESMLFPMLAAGLSGRHVVTIAGMEHETGWVGRYGRFSYQYPQSRHRRVIIFFDREDRQSMFAIIEQLKDELAAGHSVFVHVEGQLGRACRRPVQQISSVFIDLALELGIPIIPVRFAGGLPVDASPRDLDFPIGYGRQDYTFGRPISAAELQPLPYADRRTRVIEGLNNLGPPLGEEQPQPADGAYGQRVRAWQERTH
;
A
#
# COMPACT_ATOMS: atom_id res chain seq x y z
N MET A 1 23.84 -2.20 -24.23
CA MET A 1 22.76 -1.93 -23.26
C MET A 1 21.81 -0.95 -23.89
N GLU A 2 20.52 -1.23 -23.86
CA GLU A 2 19.50 -0.37 -24.45
C GLU A 2 18.65 0.19 -23.32
N ASN A 3 18.43 1.50 -23.34
CA ASN A 3 17.51 2.17 -22.46
C ASN A 3 16.46 2.85 -23.32
N GLU A 4 15.20 2.50 -23.12
CA GLU A 4 14.10 3.26 -23.70
C GLU A 4 14.04 4.58 -22.97
N LEU A 5 14.22 5.66 -23.73
CA LEU A 5 14.10 7.01 -23.23
C LEU A 5 12.70 7.47 -23.52
N SER A 6 12.19 8.29 -22.64
CA SER A 6 11.13 9.19 -23.00
C SER A 6 11.27 10.52 -22.26
N SER A 7 10.34 11.40 -22.56
CA SER A 7 10.57 12.85 -22.61
C SER A 7 10.77 13.54 -21.26
N ALA A 8 10.89 12.75 -20.21
CA ALA A 8 10.23 13.04 -18.96
C ALA A 8 10.84 12.17 -17.84
N ASP A 9 11.90 11.44 -18.18
CA ASP A 9 12.94 11.09 -17.25
C ASP A 9 13.37 12.37 -16.52
N TRP A 10 13.40 12.31 -15.18
CA TRP A 10 13.59 13.47 -14.30
C TRP A 10 14.81 14.31 -14.69
N TYR A 11 15.85 13.64 -15.20
CA TYR A 11 17.11 14.26 -15.56
C TYR A 11 17.04 15.17 -16.79
N LEU A 12 16.08 14.97 -17.70
CA LEU A 12 15.91 15.84 -18.89
C LEU A 12 15.45 17.25 -18.51
N LYS A 13 14.85 17.44 -17.33
CA LYS A 13 14.42 18.76 -16.82
C LYS A 13 15.38 19.37 -15.80
N GLY A 14 16.23 18.55 -15.19
CA GLY A 14 17.08 18.96 -14.07
C GLY A 14 18.39 19.63 -14.48
N HIS A 15 18.80 19.54 -15.75
CA HIS A 15 20.13 19.97 -16.19
C HIS A 15 20.27 21.50 -16.32
N PHE A 16 19.54 22.10 -17.26
CA PHE A 16 19.53 23.54 -17.51
C PHE A 16 18.11 24.07 -17.60
N LYS A 17 17.85 25.19 -16.91
CA LYS A 17 16.57 25.90 -17.00
C LYS A 17 16.35 26.38 -18.44
N ASN A 18 15.28 25.90 -19.08
CA ASN A 18 14.88 26.18 -20.47
C ASN A 18 15.71 25.50 -21.58
N ASP A 19 16.58 24.53 -21.25
CA ASP A 19 17.29 23.71 -22.24
C ASP A 19 17.23 22.23 -21.83
N PRO A 20 16.07 21.57 -22.07
CA PRO A 20 15.83 20.22 -21.58
C PRO A 20 16.69 19.22 -22.36
N CYS A 21 17.70 18.71 -21.69
CA CYS A 21 18.59 17.70 -22.23
C CYS A 21 19.14 16.84 -21.09
N MET A 22 19.51 15.60 -21.40
CA MET A 22 20.16 14.74 -20.42
C MET A 22 21.51 15.36 -20.05
N PRO A 23 21.81 15.51 -18.75
CA PRO A 23 23.14 15.87 -18.30
C PRO A 23 24.19 14.97 -18.93
N GLY A 24 25.23 15.56 -19.50
CA GLY A 24 26.39 14.79 -19.99
C GLY A 24 27.01 13.92 -18.90
N THR A 25 26.89 14.34 -17.64
CA THR A 25 27.29 13.56 -16.46
C THR A 25 26.45 12.30 -16.28
N LEU A 26 25.15 12.31 -16.59
CA LEU A 26 24.31 11.12 -16.53
C LEU A 26 24.47 10.23 -17.77
N MET A 27 24.71 10.82 -18.95
CA MET A 27 25.14 10.04 -20.11
C MET A 27 26.42 9.26 -19.79
N CYS A 28 27.36 9.93 -19.12
CA CYS A 28 28.60 9.35 -18.60
C CYS A 28 28.33 8.27 -17.52
N GLU A 29 27.39 8.49 -16.61
CA GLU A 29 27.00 7.49 -15.60
C GLU A 29 26.44 6.22 -16.24
N GLY A 30 25.58 6.34 -17.25
CA GLY A 30 25.10 5.18 -18.02
C GLY A 30 26.22 4.40 -18.71
N CYS A 31 27.32 5.08 -19.09
CA CYS A 31 28.52 4.40 -19.58
C CYS A 31 29.17 3.53 -18.50
N LEU A 32 29.31 4.07 -17.28
CA LEU A 32 29.88 3.35 -16.14
C LEU A 32 29.00 2.14 -15.76
N GLN A 33 27.68 2.30 -15.77
CA GLN A 33 26.72 1.21 -15.51
C GLN A 33 26.80 0.11 -16.58
N ALA A 34 26.92 0.47 -17.86
CA ALA A 34 27.10 -0.52 -18.93
C ALA A 34 28.40 -1.34 -18.75
N MET A 35 29.48 -0.69 -18.33
CA MET A 35 30.75 -1.36 -18.00
C MET A 35 30.64 -2.24 -16.75
N ALA A 36 29.93 -1.78 -15.72
CA ALA A 36 29.66 -2.56 -14.52
C ALA A 36 28.83 -3.82 -14.84
N LEU A 37 27.81 -3.68 -15.68
CA LEU A 37 27.00 -4.80 -16.17
C LEU A 37 27.85 -5.78 -16.99
N PHE A 38 28.78 -5.29 -17.80
CA PHE A 38 29.73 -6.15 -18.51
C PHE A 38 30.59 -6.96 -17.54
N LEU A 39 31.20 -6.32 -16.53
CA LEU A 39 31.98 -7.03 -15.50
C LEU A 39 31.13 -8.08 -14.76
N ALA A 40 29.90 -7.73 -14.39
CA ALA A 40 28.97 -8.66 -13.75
C ALA A 40 28.61 -9.84 -14.67
N GLY A 41 28.30 -9.59 -15.94
CA GLY A 41 27.98 -10.61 -16.94
C GLY A 41 29.16 -11.53 -17.27
N MET A 42 30.39 -11.04 -17.14
CA MET A 42 31.62 -11.83 -17.24
C MET A 42 31.89 -12.67 -15.97
N GLY A 43 31.05 -12.55 -14.94
CA GLY A 43 31.14 -13.32 -13.70
C GLY A 43 32.07 -12.73 -12.65
N TYR A 44 32.59 -11.51 -12.83
CA TYR A 44 33.52 -10.90 -11.85
C TYR A 44 32.87 -10.63 -10.49
N THR A 45 31.53 -10.61 -10.39
CA THR A 45 30.78 -10.41 -9.15
C THR A 45 30.44 -11.69 -8.38
N LEU A 46 30.65 -12.87 -8.96
CA LEU A 46 30.15 -14.15 -8.41
C LEU A 46 30.67 -14.48 -7.00
N ASP A 47 31.84 -13.98 -6.63
CA ASP A 47 32.48 -14.19 -5.32
C ASP A 47 32.76 -12.88 -4.57
N LYS A 48 32.03 -11.81 -4.91
CA LYS A 48 32.26 -10.43 -4.43
C LYS A 48 31.02 -9.86 -3.77
N ASP A 49 30.44 -10.63 -2.86
CA ASP A 49 29.40 -10.15 -1.95
C ASP A 49 29.95 -8.98 -1.10
N GLY A 50 29.19 -7.88 -1.02
CA GLY A 50 29.63 -6.62 -0.41
C GLY A 50 30.76 -5.96 -1.19
N TRP A 51 30.63 -5.87 -2.51
CA TRP A 51 31.51 -5.03 -3.34
C TRP A 51 30.65 -4.05 -4.12
N ARG A 52 31.25 -2.93 -4.53
CA ARG A 52 30.62 -1.91 -5.36
C ARG A 52 31.48 -1.58 -6.56
N PHE A 53 30.84 -1.13 -7.63
CA PHE A 53 31.53 -0.55 -8.77
C PHE A 53 31.91 0.89 -8.47
N GLU A 54 33.09 1.30 -8.94
CA GLU A 54 33.49 2.70 -8.95
C GLU A 54 34.34 3.05 -10.17
N PRO A 55 34.36 4.32 -10.59
CA PRO A 55 35.33 4.79 -11.58
C PRO A 55 36.77 4.61 -11.07
N VAL A 56 37.73 4.35 -11.96
CA VAL A 56 39.15 4.32 -11.58
C VAL A 56 39.58 5.72 -11.11
N PRO A 57 40.03 5.89 -9.85
CA PRO A 57 40.42 7.19 -9.33
C PRO A 57 41.72 7.70 -9.94
N GLY A 58 41.84 9.02 -10.08
CA GLY A 58 43.06 9.68 -10.56
C GLY A 58 43.28 9.62 -12.08
N GLU A 59 42.43 8.90 -12.80
CA GLU A 59 42.46 8.81 -14.27
C GLU A 59 41.64 9.92 -14.92
N ALA A 60 42.20 10.53 -15.96
CA ALA A 60 41.53 11.55 -16.75
C ALA A 60 40.88 10.92 -17.99
N TYR A 61 39.56 11.03 -18.10
CA TYR A 61 38.81 10.50 -19.25
C TYR A 61 38.51 11.60 -20.28
N SER A 62 38.70 11.29 -21.57
CA SER A 62 38.27 12.19 -22.64
C SER A 62 36.82 11.90 -23.01
N LEU A 63 35.92 12.80 -22.60
CA LEU A 63 34.51 12.74 -22.95
C LEU A 63 34.25 13.66 -24.15
N ARG A 64 33.67 13.10 -25.23
CA ARG A 64 33.23 13.86 -26.40
C ARG A 64 31.73 13.81 -26.50
N CYS A 65 31.07 14.87 -26.02
CA CYS A 65 29.65 15.08 -26.19
C CYS A 65 29.44 15.84 -27.52
N ARG A 66 28.89 15.16 -28.54
CA ARG A 66 28.70 15.70 -29.90
C ARG A 66 27.23 15.81 -30.30
N GLY A 67 26.33 15.30 -29.48
CA GLY A 67 24.89 15.49 -29.63
C GLY A 67 24.22 15.55 -28.27
N GLN A 68 22.91 15.75 -28.29
CA GLN A 68 22.08 15.86 -27.09
C GLN A 68 21.09 14.71 -27.07
N VAL A 69 20.87 14.14 -25.88
CA VAL A 69 19.63 13.44 -25.60
C VAL A 69 18.61 14.49 -25.19
N THR A 70 17.57 14.64 -25.99
CA THR A 70 16.50 15.62 -25.79
C THR A 70 15.21 14.88 -25.47
N PRO A 71 14.14 15.58 -25.05
CA PRO A 71 12.83 14.97 -24.87
C PRO A 71 12.28 14.24 -26.12
N SER A 72 12.78 14.53 -27.32
CA SER A 72 12.37 13.81 -28.53
C SER A 72 13.17 12.53 -28.79
N SER A 73 14.28 12.30 -28.07
CA SER A 73 15.07 11.07 -28.16
C SER A 73 14.28 9.90 -27.58
N ARG A 74 14.25 8.75 -28.26
CA ARG A 74 13.42 7.59 -27.85
C ARG A 74 14.22 6.40 -27.36
N GLN A 75 15.45 6.26 -27.85
CA GLN A 75 16.28 5.11 -27.53
C GLN A 75 17.71 5.58 -27.28
N LEU A 76 18.26 5.22 -26.14
CA LEU A 76 19.67 5.38 -25.83
C LEU A 76 20.34 4.02 -25.84
N VAL A 77 21.34 3.85 -26.71
CA VAL A 77 22.11 2.62 -26.82
C VAL A 77 23.54 2.91 -26.41
N TYR A 78 24.03 2.14 -25.45
CA TYR A 78 25.42 2.11 -25.04
C TYR A 78 26.10 0.88 -25.63
N GLU A 79 27.12 1.12 -26.45
CA GLU A 79 28.02 0.12 -27.00
C GLU A 79 29.36 0.17 -26.25
N VAL A 80 29.77 -0.97 -25.70
CA VAL A 80 31.00 -1.12 -24.92
C VAL A 80 32.08 -1.78 -25.78
N PHE A 81 33.12 -1.03 -26.11
CA PHE A 81 34.29 -1.52 -26.83
C PHE A 81 35.44 -1.71 -25.83
N VAL A 82 35.54 -2.93 -25.29
CA VAL A 82 36.57 -3.26 -24.30
C VAL A 82 37.95 -3.17 -24.93
N GLU A 83 38.81 -2.32 -24.39
CA GLU A 83 40.21 -2.23 -24.80
C GLU A 83 41.10 -3.11 -23.93
N GLU A 84 40.80 -3.11 -22.63
CA GLU A 84 41.63 -3.74 -21.63
C GLU A 84 40.75 -4.22 -20.48
N LEU A 85 41.06 -5.41 -20.00
CA LEU A 85 40.39 -6.03 -18.87
C LEU A 85 41.47 -6.59 -17.96
N TRP A 86 41.52 -6.06 -16.75
CA TRP A 86 42.41 -6.49 -15.68
C TRP A 86 41.60 -7.43 -14.80
N ASP A 87 41.99 -8.70 -14.79
CA ASP A 87 41.37 -9.76 -13.99
C ASP A 87 42.01 -9.89 -12.59
N GLY A 88 42.84 -8.91 -12.20
CA GLY A 88 43.49 -8.86 -10.90
C GLY A 88 42.53 -8.73 -9.71
N PRO A 89 43.05 -8.62 -8.48
CA PRO A 89 42.25 -8.60 -7.25
C PRO A 89 41.16 -7.53 -7.21
N VAL A 90 41.38 -6.43 -7.94
CA VAL A 90 40.40 -5.38 -8.21
C VAL A 90 40.09 -5.45 -9.71
N PRO A 91 39.08 -6.25 -10.15
CA PRO A 91 38.75 -6.35 -11.55
C PRO A 91 38.47 -4.97 -12.13
N THR A 92 39.20 -4.62 -13.18
CA THR A 92 39.15 -3.28 -13.78
C THR A 92 38.99 -3.42 -15.27
N ILE A 93 38.01 -2.72 -15.83
CA ILE A 93 37.78 -2.65 -17.27
C ILE A 93 38.11 -1.24 -17.74
N TYR A 94 38.88 -1.16 -18.82
CA TYR A 94 39.02 0.04 -19.64
C TYR A 94 38.35 -0.17 -20.99
N ALA A 95 37.40 0.70 -21.32
CA ALA A 95 36.63 0.58 -22.55
C ALA A 95 36.39 1.94 -23.19
N ASP A 96 36.25 1.92 -24.51
CA ASP A 96 35.60 2.99 -25.25
C ASP A 96 34.09 2.76 -25.17
N ILE A 97 33.35 3.79 -24.80
CA ILE A 97 31.88 3.71 -24.72
C ILE A 97 31.30 4.69 -25.73
N LEU A 98 30.51 4.15 -26.65
CA LEU A 98 29.74 4.95 -27.60
C LEU A 98 28.28 4.95 -27.17
N GLY A 99 27.79 6.15 -26.82
CA GLY A 99 26.37 6.41 -26.64
C GLY A 99 25.75 6.87 -27.94
N THR A 100 24.70 6.18 -28.39
CA THR A 100 23.88 6.60 -29.51
C THR A 100 22.44 6.90 -29.07
N ALA A 101 21.88 8.01 -29.53
CA ALA A 101 20.46 8.32 -29.35
C ALA A 101 19.76 8.18 -30.69
N ASP A 102 18.75 7.31 -30.77
CA ASP A 102 18.00 7.00 -32.00
C ASP A 102 18.92 6.69 -33.20
N GLY A 103 20.04 5.98 -32.93
CA GLY A 103 21.06 5.63 -33.93
C GLY A 103 22.08 6.73 -34.25
N LEU A 104 21.96 7.94 -33.70
CA LEU A 104 22.94 9.01 -33.85
C LEU A 104 24.02 8.94 -32.76
N LYS A 105 25.29 9.01 -33.14
CA LYS A 105 26.43 9.02 -32.21
C LYS A 105 26.52 10.36 -31.46
N ILE A 106 26.15 10.37 -30.18
CA ILE A 106 26.00 11.59 -29.39
C ILE A 106 27.04 11.73 -28.28
N PHE A 107 27.53 10.62 -27.75
CA PHE A 107 28.49 10.60 -26.64
C PHE A 107 29.57 9.58 -26.93
N HIS A 108 30.82 9.97 -26.69
CA HIS A 108 31.94 9.02 -26.74
C HIS A 108 32.86 9.26 -25.54
N GLY A 109 32.91 8.28 -24.64
CA GLY A 109 33.89 8.22 -23.57
C GLY A 109 35.08 7.38 -24.03
N ARG A 110 36.24 8.01 -24.24
CA ARG A 110 37.47 7.30 -24.60
C ARG A 110 38.13 6.75 -23.34
N ARG A 111 38.46 5.46 -23.35
CA ARG A 111 39.24 4.74 -22.33
C ARG A 111 38.72 4.93 -20.92
N MET A 112 37.41 4.89 -20.74
CA MET A 112 36.80 5.00 -19.42
C MET A 112 37.17 3.77 -18.58
N GLY A 113 37.47 3.98 -17.30
CA GLY A 113 37.86 2.93 -16.36
C GLY A 113 36.79 2.70 -15.30
N VAL A 114 36.32 1.46 -15.15
CA VAL A 114 35.47 1.03 -14.03
C VAL A 114 36.16 -0.12 -13.32
N ARG A 115 36.19 -0.06 -12.00
CA ARG A 115 36.73 -1.12 -11.15
C ARG A 115 35.73 -1.59 -10.11
N LEU A 116 35.79 -2.86 -9.78
CA LEU A 116 34.99 -3.49 -8.74
C LEU A 116 35.82 -3.53 -7.44
N VAL A 117 35.38 -2.83 -6.39
CA VAL A 117 36.10 -2.69 -5.11
C VAL A 117 35.24 -3.16 -3.93
N PRO A 118 35.85 -3.59 -2.82
CA PRO A 118 35.13 -3.93 -1.60
C PRO A 118 34.29 -2.76 -1.04
N ASP A 119 33.13 -3.10 -0.46
CA ASP A 119 32.27 -2.24 0.34
C ASP A 119 31.65 -3.08 1.48
N TRP A 120 30.72 -2.51 2.25
CA TRP A 120 30.28 -3.12 3.50
C TRP A 120 28.76 -2.98 3.67
N PRO A 121 28.03 -4.04 4.05
CA PRO A 121 26.59 -3.94 4.27
C PRO A 121 26.17 -2.79 5.20
N LEU A 122 26.98 -2.49 6.24
CA LEU A 122 26.71 -1.37 7.16
C LEU A 122 26.74 0.02 6.50
N THR A 123 27.48 0.21 5.41
CA THR A 123 27.49 1.49 4.67
C THR A 123 26.08 1.88 4.19
N SER A 124 25.24 0.88 3.89
CA SER A 124 23.86 1.06 3.40
C SER A 124 22.77 0.96 4.48
N ARG A 125 23.14 0.66 5.73
CA ARG A 125 22.20 0.39 6.85
C ARG A 125 22.58 1.11 8.15
N PRO A 126 22.74 2.45 8.13
CA PRO A 126 23.15 3.21 9.32
C PRO A 126 22.16 3.09 10.49
N GLU A 127 20.89 2.77 10.22
CA GLU A 127 19.83 2.61 11.23
C GLU A 127 20.11 1.49 12.24
N LEU A 128 20.85 0.46 11.84
CA LEU A 128 21.21 -0.66 12.73
C LEU A 128 22.16 -0.25 13.86
N LEU A 129 22.90 0.84 13.66
CA LEU A 129 23.78 1.43 14.67
C LEU A 129 23.05 2.45 15.56
N ALA A 130 21.93 3.01 15.10
CA ALA A 130 21.16 4.02 15.83
C ALA A 130 20.19 3.43 16.87
N ALA A 131 19.97 2.11 16.84
CA ALA A 131 18.95 1.43 17.63
C ALA A 131 19.37 1.06 19.07
N ILE A 132 20.63 1.28 19.46
CA ILE A 132 21.18 0.80 20.74
C ILE A 132 21.71 1.96 21.58
N ASP A 133 21.22 2.06 22.82
CA ASP A 133 21.70 3.01 23.82
C ASP A 133 22.93 2.43 24.54
N GLU A 134 24.13 2.82 24.10
CA GLU A 134 25.39 2.38 24.72
C GLU A 134 25.77 3.22 25.96
N THR A 135 25.02 4.26 26.32
CA THR A 135 25.46 5.29 27.29
C THR A 135 25.60 4.80 28.73
N HIS A 136 25.11 3.60 29.05
CA HIS A 136 25.05 3.06 30.41
C HIS A 136 25.86 1.77 30.65
N HIS A 137 26.61 1.26 29.67
CA HIS A 137 27.30 -0.02 29.77
C HIS A 137 28.84 0.12 29.72
N GLN A 138 29.56 -0.63 30.56
CA GLN A 138 31.02 -0.66 30.53
C GLN A 138 31.50 -1.55 29.38
N VAL A 139 32.47 -1.05 28.61
CA VAL A 139 33.01 -1.72 27.42
C VAL A 139 34.54 -1.78 27.52
N ALA A 140 35.12 -2.94 27.17
CA ALA A 140 36.56 -3.11 27.11
C ALA A 140 37.18 -2.20 26.04
N THR A 141 38.29 -1.56 26.38
CA THR A 141 39.03 -0.67 25.48
C THR A 141 40.49 -1.12 25.39
N VAL A 142 40.99 -1.32 24.18
CA VAL A 142 42.40 -1.67 23.91
C VAL A 142 43.01 -0.58 23.03
N ASP A 143 44.12 0.01 23.47
CA ASP A 143 44.78 1.15 22.78
C ASP A 143 43.83 2.32 22.44
N GLY A 144 42.83 2.56 23.28
CA GLY A 144 41.81 3.60 23.08
C GLY A 144 40.67 3.23 22.13
N PHE A 145 40.64 2.00 21.61
CA PHE A 145 39.56 1.49 20.75
C PHE A 145 38.53 0.69 21.58
N PRO A 146 37.25 1.12 21.66
CA PRO A 146 36.22 0.43 22.44
C PRO A 146 35.56 -0.72 21.66
N PHE A 147 35.35 -1.85 22.33
CA PHE A 147 34.69 -3.04 21.76
C PHE A 147 33.19 -3.13 22.09
N GLY A 148 32.44 -2.09 21.69
CA GLY A 148 30.99 -1.98 21.85
C GLY A 148 30.21 -2.59 20.68
N TYR A 149 28.88 -2.45 20.68
CA TYR A 149 28.02 -3.09 19.69
C TYR A 149 28.38 -2.68 18.26
N ALA A 150 28.66 -1.40 18.03
CA ALA A 150 29.06 -0.91 16.71
C ALA A 150 30.29 -1.64 16.14
N SER A 151 31.30 -1.90 16.98
CA SER A 151 32.52 -2.61 16.57
C SER A 151 32.27 -4.11 16.33
N LEU A 152 31.43 -4.74 17.14
CA LEU A 152 31.08 -6.16 17.02
C LEU A 152 30.21 -6.41 15.79
N LEU A 153 29.27 -5.51 15.51
CA LEU A 153 28.50 -5.53 14.28
C LEU A 153 29.39 -5.23 13.07
N ALA A 154 30.39 -4.35 13.21
CA ALA A 154 31.39 -4.13 12.16
C ALA A 154 32.25 -5.38 11.87
N CYS A 155 32.50 -6.24 12.87
CA CYS A 155 33.15 -7.53 12.65
C CYS A 155 32.33 -8.40 11.68
N ALA A 156 31.00 -8.33 11.75
CA ALA A 156 30.10 -9.04 10.84
C ALA A 156 29.98 -8.33 9.48
N TRP A 157 29.60 -7.05 9.47
CA TRP A 157 29.07 -6.35 8.28
C TRP A 157 29.76 -5.00 7.96
N GLY A 158 30.84 -4.63 8.67
CA GLY A 158 31.57 -3.37 8.50
C GLY A 158 32.99 -3.53 7.98
N ARG A 159 33.74 -2.41 7.93
CA ARG A 159 35.19 -2.44 7.68
C ARG A 159 35.91 -3.18 8.82
N PRO A 160 36.91 -4.02 8.52
CA PRO A 160 37.76 -4.60 9.57
C PRO A 160 38.42 -3.55 10.46
N SER A 161 38.77 -2.38 9.93
CA SER A 161 39.28 -1.27 10.76
C SER A 161 38.27 -0.73 11.76
N ASP A 162 36.98 -0.79 11.45
CA ASP A 162 35.90 -0.33 12.34
C ASP A 162 35.55 -1.41 13.39
N ALA A 163 36.10 -2.61 13.23
CA ALA A 163 35.93 -3.75 14.13
C ALA A 163 37.09 -3.91 15.13
N PHE A 164 38.34 -3.72 14.66
CA PHE A 164 39.56 -3.99 15.45
C PHE A 164 40.55 -2.81 15.48
N GLY A 165 40.19 -1.66 14.92
CA GLY A 165 41.03 -0.48 14.88
C GLY A 165 42.06 -0.45 13.74
N PRO A 166 43.01 0.50 13.76
CA PRO A 166 43.87 0.82 12.61
C PRO A 166 44.75 -0.31 12.08
N THR A 167 45.10 -1.29 12.92
CA THR A 167 45.94 -2.46 12.55
C THR A 167 45.22 -3.39 11.58
N ALA A 168 43.88 -3.42 11.59
CA ALA A 168 43.07 -4.23 10.68
C ALA A 168 42.87 -3.58 9.29
N ARG A 169 43.36 -2.37 9.05
CA ARG A 169 43.20 -1.62 7.78
C ARG A 169 43.72 -2.37 6.55
N VAL A 170 44.68 -3.29 6.71
CA VAL A 170 45.17 -4.15 5.63
C VAL A 170 44.06 -5.03 5.02
N TYR A 171 42.96 -5.26 5.76
CA TYR A 171 41.79 -6.03 5.33
C TYR A 171 40.62 -5.16 4.86
N ASP A 172 40.74 -3.83 4.86
CA ASP A 172 39.73 -2.93 4.28
C ASP A 172 39.73 -2.98 2.74
N GLY A 173 40.76 -3.60 2.15
CA GLY A 173 40.89 -3.83 0.72
C GLY A 173 40.42 -5.22 0.29
N THR A 174 41.04 -5.76 -0.75
CA THR A 174 40.61 -7.02 -1.40
C THR A 174 40.87 -8.27 -0.58
N ARG A 175 41.75 -8.18 0.42
CA ARG A 175 42.04 -9.30 1.32
C ARG A 175 40.78 -9.72 2.08
N HIS A 176 40.67 -11.01 2.32
CA HIS A 176 39.61 -11.57 3.15
C HIS A 176 40.09 -11.70 4.60
N ILE A 177 39.18 -11.46 5.53
CA ILE A 177 39.33 -11.78 6.94
C ILE A 177 38.07 -12.51 7.38
N ALA A 178 38.21 -13.52 8.23
CA ALA A 178 37.07 -14.22 8.80
C ALA A 178 36.12 -13.23 9.48
N ARG A 179 34.83 -13.42 9.26
CA ARG A 179 33.75 -12.56 9.74
C ARG A 179 32.99 -13.25 10.87
N LEU A 180 32.19 -12.48 11.58
CA LEU A 180 31.19 -12.99 12.50
C LEU A 180 29.82 -13.06 11.84
N PRO A 181 28.88 -13.86 12.40
CA PRO A 181 27.47 -13.77 12.07
C PRO A 181 26.90 -12.38 12.28
N GLY A 182 26.10 -11.93 11.33
CA GLY A 182 25.32 -10.71 11.36
C GLY A 182 23.82 -10.96 11.59
N PRO A 183 23.02 -9.90 11.79
CA PRO A 183 21.58 -10.01 12.02
C PRO A 183 20.83 -10.83 10.94
N PRO A 184 19.84 -11.67 11.30
CA PRO A 184 19.28 -11.87 12.65
C PRO A 184 20.05 -12.90 13.52
N TYR A 185 21.24 -13.34 13.12
CA TYR A 185 22.06 -14.36 13.82
C TYR A 185 23.23 -13.77 14.61
N HIS A 186 23.23 -12.47 14.86
CA HIS A 186 24.26 -11.80 15.65
C HIS A 186 23.90 -11.86 17.13
N PHE A 187 24.71 -12.56 17.93
CA PHE A 187 24.42 -12.80 19.35
C PHE A 187 25.53 -12.23 20.24
N MET A 188 25.92 -10.98 19.96
CA MET A 188 26.97 -10.28 20.69
C MET A 188 26.56 -8.82 20.88
N SER A 189 26.53 -8.36 22.13
CA SER A 189 26.19 -6.96 22.46
C SER A 189 27.44 -6.13 22.76
N ARG A 190 28.37 -6.66 23.54
CA ARG A 190 29.59 -5.94 23.97
C ARG A 190 30.65 -6.89 24.51
N VAL A 191 31.91 -6.46 24.45
CA VAL A 191 33.01 -7.11 25.18
C VAL A 191 33.21 -6.38 26.50
N SER A 192 33.01 -7.07 27.62
CA SER A 192 33.19 -6.50 28.95
C SER A 192 34.65 -6.57 29.42
N GLN A 193 35.38 -7.62 29.01
CA GLN A 193 36.79 -7.82 29.36
C GLN A 193 37.56 -8.56 28.25
N VAL A 194 38.82 -8.19 28.05
CA VAL A 194 39.77 -8.88 27.18
C VAL A 194 41.09 -9.01 27.92
N ASP A 195 41.59 -10.24 28.07
CA ASP A 195 42.89 -10.55 28.64
C ASP A 195 43.75 -11.22 27.55
N GLY A 196 44.62 -10.42 26.94
CA GLY A 196 45.49 -10.88 25.85
C GLY A 196 45.93 -9.72 24.97
N GLU A 197 47.16 -9.79 24.47
CA GLU A 197 47.72 -8.76 23.57
C GLU A 197 47.21 -8.98 22.14
N LEU A 198 46.71 -7.91 21.52
CA LEU A 198 46.23 -7.89 20.13
C LEU A 198 47.32 -8.39 19.19
N GLY A 199 47.00 -9.36 18.32
CA GLY A 199 47.97 -9.91 17.36
C GLY A 199 49.05 -10.82 17.96
N SER A 200 48.98 -11.19 19.24
CA SER A 200 50.06 -11.93 19.91
C SER A 200 50.19 -13.41 19.54
N MET A 201 49.14 -14.04 19.02
CA MET A 201 49.09 -15.48 18.72
C MET A 201 49.58 -16.37 19.89
N ARG A 202 49.17 -16.05 21.13
CA ARG A 202 49.55 -16.80 22.34
C ARG A 202 48.37 -17.54 22.96
N THR A 203 48.63 -18.77 23.42
CA THR A 203 47.71 -19.54 24.26
C THR A 203 47.45 -18.82 25.58
N GLY A 204 46.27 -19.01 26.16
CA GLY A 204 45.85 -18.39 27.42
C GLY A 204 45.18 -17.02 27.26
N ALA A 205 45.05 -16.50 26.04
CA ALA A 205 44.22 -15.32 25.79
C ALA A 205 42.73 -15.65 26.10
N SER A 206 42.04 -14.73 26.76
CA SER A 206 40.63 -14.89 27.12
C SER A 206 39.81 -13.62 26.91
N ILE A 207 38.51 -13.81 26.73
CA ILE A 207 37.53 -12.73 26.60
C ILE A 207 36.30 -13.02 27.46
N GLU A 208 35.67 -11.96 27.95
CA GLU A 208 34.32 -12.00 28.50
C GLU A 208 33.42 -11.14 27.62
N LEU A 209 32.42 -11.78 27.04
CA LEU A 209 31.48 -11.19 26.10
C LEU A 209 30.06 -11.29 26.62
N GLU A 210 29.27 -10.23 26.42
CA GLU A 210 27.87 -10.20 26.82
C GLU A 210 26.94 -10.13 25.60
N TYR A 211 25.85 -10.89 25.67
CA TYR A 211 24.70 -10.83 24.78
C TYR A 211 23.46 -10.51 25.60
N ASP A 212 22.87 -9.34 25.37
CA ASP A 212 21.57 -9.00 25.94
C ASP A 212 20.49 -9.72 25.13
N ILE A 213 19.83 -10.68 25.75
CA ILE A 213 18.77 -11.48 25.14
C ILE A 213 17.51 -10.62 25.07
N PRO A 214 17.04 -10.22 23.87
CA PRO A 214 15.77 -9.51 23.76
C PRO A 214 14.62 -10.45 24.17
N PRO A 215 13.71 -10.03 25.06
CA PRO A 215 12.58 -10.88 25.46
C PRO A 215 11.66 -11.27 24.28
N ASP A 216 11.66 -10.47 23.22
CA ASP A 216 10.90 -10.65 21.98
C ASP A 216 11.76 -11.17 20.82
N ALA A 217 12.90 -11.80 21.11
CA ALA A 217 13.76 -12.36 20.07
C ALA A 217 13.03 -13.42 19.22
N TRP A 218 13.18 -13.33 17.90
CA TRP A 218 12.49 -14.15 16.91
C TRP A 218 12.55 -15.67 17.18
N TYR A 219 13.65 -16.16 17.75
CA TYR A 219 13.84 -17.59 18.02
C TYR A 219 12.97 -18.11 19.18
N PHE A 220 12.44 -17.25 20.05
CA PHE A 220 11.49 -17.68 21.08
C PHE A 220 10.10 -17.97 20.49
N ASP A 221 9.70 -17.20 19.49
CA ASP A 221 8.43 -17.38 18.78
C ASP A 221 8.50 -18.53 17.77
N GLU A 222 9.64 -18.64 17.07
CA GLU A 222 9.84 -19.71 16.09
C GLU A 222 10.10 -21.07 16.75
N ASN A 223 10.59 -21.14 17.98
CA ASN A 223 10.81 -22.44 18.62
C ASN A 223 9.49 -23.08 19.11
N GLY A 224 9.46 -24.42 19.25
CA GLY A 224 8.29 -25.15 19.77
C GLY A 224 7.93 -24.78 21.22
N ARG A 225 8.81 -24.07 21.91
CA ARG A 225 8.68 -23.55 23.27
C ARG A 225 9.50 -22.26 23.39
N GLN A 226 9.08 -21.31 24.24
CA GLN A 226 9.80 -20.06 24.54
C GLN A 226 11.06 -20.30 25.38
N VAL A 227 11.99 -21.03 24.79
CA VAL A 227 13.34 -21.30 25.28
C VAL A 227 14.29 -21.15 24.10
N MET A 228 15.49 -20.67 24.36
CA MET A 228 16.52 -20.51 23.34
C MET A 228 16.87 -21.89 22.77
N PRO A 229 16.69 -22.13 21.45
CA PRO A 229 17.03 -23.41 20.85
C PRO A 229 18.55 -23.63 20.87
N LEU A 230 18.99 -24.89 20.83
CA LEU A 230 20.41 -25.21 20.98
C LEU A 230 21.25 -24.51 19.92
N CYS A 231 20.78 -24.39 18.68
CA CYS A 231 21.53 -23.70 17.64
C CYS A 231 21.88 -22.26 18.01
N VAL A 232 20.99 -21.55 18.72
CA VAL A 232 21.23 -20.16 19.17
C VAL A 232 22.16 -20.14 20.39
N VAL A 233 21.96 -21.04 21.37
CA VAL A 233 22.86 -21.15 22.55
C VAL A 233 24.29 -21.47 22.11
N LEU A 234 24.43 -22.46 21.22
CA LEU A 234 25.70 -22.86 20.65
C LEU A 234 26.34 -21.68 19.90
N GLU A 235 25.58 -21.00 19.04
CA GLU A 235 26.13 -19.89 18.29
C GLU A 235 26.57 -18.72 19.18
N ALA A 236 25.77 -18.35 20.20
CA ALA A 236 26.14 -17.32 21.18
C ALA A 236 27.41 -17.68 21.98
N ALA A 237 27.73 -18.97 22.12
CA ALA A 237 28.97 -19.44 22.71
C ALA A 237 30.15 -19.52 21.72
N LEU A 238 29.88 -19.78 20.43
CA LEU A 238 30.90 -19.95 19.39
C LEU A 238 31.39 -18.61 18.79
N GLN A 239 30.54 -17.60 18.66
CA GLN A 239 30.94 -16.30 18.10
C GLN A 239 32.08 -15.62 18.88
N PRO A 240 32.12 -15.66 20.23
CA PRO A 240 33.27 -15.24 21.02
C PRO A 240 34.58 -15.94 20.60
N CYS A 241 34.55 -17.24 20.29
CA CYS A 241 35.74 -17.97 19.82
C CYS A 241 36.25 -17.39 18.49
N GLY A 242 35.34 -17.11 17.54
CA GLY A 242 35.69 -16.49 16.25
C GLY A 242 36.22 -15.07 16.40
N TRP A 243 35.62 -14.27 17.29
CA TRP A 243 36.11 -12.92 17.59
C TRP A 243 37.52 -12.97 18.16
N LEU A 244 37.74 -13.82 19.18
CA LEU A 244 39.05 -13.98 19.82
C LEU A 244 40.11 -14.48 18.83
N ALA A 245 39.76 -15.42 17.96
CA ALA A 245 40.65 -15.93 16.90
C ALA A 245 41.20 -14.82 16.00
N VAL A 246 40.34 -13.85 15.64
CA VAL A 246 40.74 -12.70 14.84
C VAL A 246 41.54 -11.69 15.67
N TYR A 247 41.08 -11.39 16.90
CA TYR A 247 41.76 -10.47 17.82
C TYR A 247 43.22 -10.86 18.09
N ILE A 248 43.52 -12.15 18.32
CA ILE A 248 44.90 -12.60 18.56
C ILE A 248 45.77 -12.62 17.31
N GLY A 249 45.24 -12.27 16.13
CA GLY A 249 45.99 -12.17 14.87
C GLY A 249 45.97 -13.42 14.00
N GLY A 250 45.04 -14.36 14.21
CA GLY A 250 44.93 -15.61 13.45
C GLY A 250 45.01 -15.42 11.92
N PRO A 251 44.22 -14.50 11.33
CA PRO A 251 44.26 -14.22 9.89
C PRO A 251 45.60 -13.67 9.37
N GLY A 252 46.40 -13.04 10.23
CA GLY A 252 47.69 -12.44 9.88
C GLY A 252 48.87 -13.42 9.85
N THR A 253 48.64 -14.70 10.16
CA THR A 253 49.70 -15.73 10.22
C THR A 253 50.22 -16.14 8.84
N THR A 254 49.46 -15.85 7.78
CA THR A 254 49.87 -16.14 6.39
C THR A 254 49.52 -14.97 5.47
N GLU A 255 50.13 -14.94 4.28
CA GLU A 255 49.74 -14.00 3.23
C GLU A 255 48.45 -14.42 2.50
N GLN A 256 48.00 -15.67 2.68
CA GLN A 256 46.78 -16.19 2.06
C GLN A 256 45.53 -15.76 2.84
N ASP A 257 44.41 -15.71 2.13
CA ASP A 257 43.10 -15.46 2.71
C ASP A 257 42.61 -16.71 3.44
N LEU A 258 42.33 -16.56 4.74
CA LEU A 258 41.93 -17.65 5.62
C LEU A 258 40.44 -17.56 5.99
N TYR A 259 39.83 -18.74 6.11
CA TYR A 259 38.41 -18.94 6.43
C TYR A 259 38.30 -19.74 7.72
N PHE A 260 37.36 -19.34 8.59
CA PHE A 260 37.23 -19.91 9.93
C PHE A 260 36.11 -20.94 9.98
N ARG A 261 36.39 -22.14 10.47
CA ARG A 261 35.41 -23.23 10.58
C ARG A 261 35.49 -23.91 11.93
N ASN A 262 34.33 -24.19 12.51
CA ASN A 262 34.23 -25.13 13.63
C ASN A 262 34.50 -26.56 13.13
N LEU A 263 35.19 -27.36 13.92
CA LEU A 263 35.66 -28.69 13.53
C LEU A 263 35.05 -29.79 14.37
N ASP A 264 34.98 -29.57 15.66
CA ASP A 264 34.47 -30.52 16.63
C ASP A 264 34.23 -29.81 17.96
N GLY A 265 33.47 -30.45 18.82
CA GLY A 265 33.28 -29.97 20.17
C GLY A 265 32.50 -30.94 21.01
N THR A 266 32.59 -30.71 22.31
CA THR A 266 31.72 -31.32 23.31
C THR A 266 31.11 -30.20 24.13
N SER A 267 29.78 -30.21 24.26
CA SER A 267 29.08 -29.21 25.07
C SER A 267 28.07 -29.82 26.01
N THR A 268 27.79 -29.10 27.09
CA THR A 268 26.78 -29.51 28.07
C THR A 268 25.89 -28.31 28.41
N LEU A 269 24.58 -28.47 28.18
CA LEU A 269 23.58 -27.50 28.62
C LEU A 269 23.22 -27.78 30.09
N ARG A 270 23.45 -26.80 30.96
CA ARG A 270 23.22 -26.89 32.42
C ARG A 270 21.89 -26.28 32.83
N ALA A 271 21.35 -25.36 32.03
CA ALA A 271 20.09 -24.68 32.30
C ALA A 271 19.41 -24.22 31.01
N GLU A 272 18.09 -24.11 31.06
CA GLU A 272 17.29 -23.50 30.01
C GLU A 272 17.39 -21.97 30.05
N LEU A 273 17.32 -21.33 28.89
CA LEU A 273 17.34 -19.88 28.73
C LEU A 273 16.01 -19.42 28.12
N GLY A 274 15.22 -18.65 28.86
CA GLY A 274 13.94 -18.09 28.39
C GLY A 274 14.03 -16.58 28.10
N PRO A 275 12.93 -15.94 27.69
CA PRO A 275 12.84 -14.49 27.45
C PRO A 275 13.35 -13.61 28.59
N GLU A 276 13.17 -14.07 29.83
CA GLU A 276 13.54 -13.35 31.05
C GLU A 276 15.00 -13.61 31.49
N ALA A 277 15.81 -14.28 30.66
CA ALA A 277 17.19 -14.61 31.02
C ALA A 277 18.09 -13.37 31.15
N GLY A 278 17.71 -12.24 30.55
CA GLY A 278 18.48 -10.98 30.61
C GLY A 278 19.78 -11.09 29.80
N THR A 279 20.93 -10.95 30.44
CA THR A 279 22.23 -10.94 29.76
C THR A 279 22.93 -12.29 29.90
N LEU A 280 23.29 -12.90 28.77
CA LEU A 280 24.16 -14.06 28.69
C LEU A 280 25.62 -13.61 28.60
N ARG A 281 26.43 -14.02 29.56
CA ARG A 281 27.85 -13.69 29.65
C ARG A 281 28.71 -14.90 29.33
N THR A 282 29.47 -14.84 28.25
CA THR A 282 30.32 -15.92 27.78
C THR A 282 31.79 -15.59 28.05
N ARG A 283 32.44 -16.41 28.88
CA ARG A 283 33.88 -16.40 29.07
C ARG A 283 34.52 -17.42 28.15
N THR A 284 35.40 -16.99 27.25
CA THR A 284 36.11 -17.86 26.30
C THR A 284 37.60 -17.78 26.52
N THR A 285 38.27 -18.93 26.62
CA THR A 285 39.73 -19.03 26.77
C THR A 285 40.30 -19.87 25.64
N LEU A 286 41.37 -19.38 25.01
CA LEU A 286 42.13 -20.12 24.01
C LEU A 286 43.14 -21.06 24.68
N GLU A 287 42.94 -22.36 24.55
CA GLU A 287 43.74 -23.38 25.23
C GLU A 287 44.97 -23.80 24.43
N SER A 288 44.83 -23.98 23.12
CA SER A 288 45.93 -24.42 22.27
C SER A 288 45.89 -23.78 20.88
N ILE A 289 47.09 -23.62 20.31
CA ILE A 289 47.32 -23.16 18.94
C ILE A 289 48.26 -24.18 18.30
N SER A 290 47.87 -24.72 17.15
CA SER A 290 48.72 -25.59 16.34
C SER A 290 48.74 -25.11 14.90
N GLN A 291 49.90 -25.13 14.24
CA GLN A 291 50.05 -24.72 12.85
C GLN A 291 50.70 -25.83 12.05
N VAL A 292 50.01 -26.29 11.01
CA VAL A 292 50.49 -27.36 10.13
C VAL A 292 50.11 -27.06 8.69
N SER A 293 51.10 -26.95 7.80
CA SER A 293 50.89 -26.80 6.35
C SER A 293 49.91 -25.70 5.94
N GLY A 294 49.99 -24.52 6.56
CA GLY A 294 49.11 -23.37 6.26
C GLY A 294 47.72 -23.42 6.91
N ILE A 295 47.44 -24.46 7.71
CA ILE A 295 46.24 -24.56 8.55
C ILE A 295 46.61 -24.17 9.97
N VAL A 296 45.79 -23.33 10.60
CA VAL A 296 45.91 -22.98 12.03
C VAL A 296 44.74 -23.63 12.76
N LEU A 297 45.03 -24.52 13.70
CA LEU A 297 44.04 -25.17 14.56
C LEU A 297 44.05 -24.51 15.94
N LEU A 298 42.87 -24.25 16.48
CA LEU A 298 42.65 -23.51 17.70
C LEU A 298 41.66 -24.30 18.56
N SER A 299 41.99 -24.56 19.83
CA SER A 299 41.05 -25.15 20.77
C SER A 299 40.65 -24.13 21.83
N TYR A 300 39.35 -24.09 22.14
CA TYR A 300 38.76 -23.16 23.08
C TYR A 300 37.99 -23.91 24.14
N LYS A 301 38.00 -23.34 25.34
CA LYS A 301 37.02 -23.61 26.37
C LYS A 301 36.16 -22.37 26.57
N ALA A 302 34.85 -22.52 26.52
CA ALA A 302 33.92 -21.43 26.82
C ALA A 302 32.86 -21.84 27.85
N GLU A 303 32.55 -20.90 28.74
CA GLU A 303 31.59 -21.04 29.83
C GLU A 303 30.62 -19.86 29.77
N CYS A 304 29.33 -20.14 29.70
CA CYS A 304 28.27 -19.14 29.62
C CYS A 304 27.51 -19.05 30.94
N PHE A 305 27.25 -17.82 31.38
CA PHE A 305 26.62 -17.51 32.66
C PHE A 305 25.44 -16.56 32.48
N VAL A 306 24.40 -16.74 33.30
CA VAL A 306 23.36 -15.74 33.55
C VAL A 306 23.47 -15.34 35.02
N GLY A 307 23.82 -14.07 35.27
CA GLY A 307 24.34 -13.66 36.58
C GLY A 307 25.57 -14.49 36.96
N ASP A 308 25.49 -15.22 38.07
CA ASP A 308 26.55 -16.12 38.56
C ASP A 308 26.28 -17.61 38.26
N ARG A 309 25.16 -17.94 37.60
CA ARG A 309 24.79 -19.32 37.30
C ARG A 309 25.41 -19.77 35.98
N LEU A 310 26.18 -20.85 35.99
CA LEU A 310 26.63 -21.54 34.78
C LEU A 310 25.43 -22.17 34.06
N VAL A 311 25.21 -21.81 32.79
CA VAL A 311 24.08 -22.28 31.98
C VAL A 311 24.51 -23.16 30.81
N TYR A 312 25.73 -22.97 30.29
CA TYR A 312 26.26 -23.73 29.16
C TYR A 312 27.79 -23.77 29.23
N GLU A 313 28.39 -24.88 28.87
CA GLU A 313 29.84 -25.03 28.75
C GLU A 313 30.19 -25.82 27.50
N ILE A 314 31.33 -25.50 26.90
CA ILE A 314 31.77 -26.06 25.63
C ILE A 314 33.30 -26.11 25.54
N ASP A 315 33.82 -27.27 25.16
CA ASP A 315 35.19 -27.46 24.69
C ASP A 315 35.12 -27.68 23.17
N THR A 316 35.80 -26.86 22.37
CA THR A 316 35.62 -26.90 20.91
C THR A 316 36.88 -26.54 20.12
N GLY A 317 37.05 -27.22 19.00
CA GLY A 317 38.10 -26.99 18.02
C GLY A 317 37.61 -26.19 16.83
N PHE A 318 38.43 -25.23 16.40
CA PHE A 318 38.28 -24.47 15.17
C PHE A 318 39.54 -24.53 14.32
N GLY A 319 39.40 -24.18 13.04
CA GLY A 319 40.56 -23.99 12.18
C GLY A 319 40.41 -22.83 11.21
N PHE A 320 41.55 -22.22 10.89
CA PHE A 320 41.73 -21.36 9.73
C PHE A 320 42.23 -22.20 8.56
N PHE A 321 41.51 -22.12 7.44
CA PHE A 321 41.79 -22.87 6.22
C PHE A 321 41.91 -21.94 5.02
N GLY A 322 42.79 -22.26 4.08
CA GLY A 322 42.77 -21.66 2.74
C GLY A 322 41.56 -22.14 1.93
N LYS A 323 41.17 -21.36 0.91
CA LYS A 323 39.98 -21.63 0.09
C LYS A 323 40.03 -22.99 -0.61
N GLU A 324 41.20 -23.38 -1.11
CA GLU A 324 41.41 -24.67 -1.80
C GLU A 324 41.22 -25.85 -0.86
N ALA A 325 41.68 -25.74 0.39
CA ALA A 325 41.51 -26.78 1.40
C ALA A 325 40.03 -26.99 1.76
N LEU A 326 39.23 -25.92 1.80
CA LEU A 326 37.78 -26.01 2.01
C LEU A 326 37.02 -26.53 0.79
N ALA A 327 37.50 -26.25 -0.43
CA ALA A 327 36.87 -26.75 -1.66
C ALA A 327 37.03 -28.28 -1.81
N GLN A 328 38.13 -28.84 -1.32
CA GLN A 328 38.40 -30.28 -1.33
C GLN A 328 37.74 -30.98 -0.12
N GLN A 329 36.41 -31.01 -0.10
CA GLN A 329 35.65 -31.65 0.98
C GLN A 329 35.83 -33.18 0.95
N VAL A 330 36.70 -33.72 1.81
CA VAL A 330 36.92 -35.17 1.93
C VAL A 330 35.74 -35.88 2.62
N GLY A 331 34.99 -35.16 3.46
CA GLY A 331 33.94 -35.76 4.26
C GLY A 331 34.47 -36.50 5.49
N LEU A 332 33.54 -37.01 6.29
CA LEU A 332 33.78 -38.10 7.23
C LEU A 332 33.83 -39.43 6.47
N PRO A 333 34.73 -40.37 6.83
CA PRO A 333 34.77 -41.69 6.19
C PRO A 333 33.40 -42.36 6.28
N ALA A 334 32.89 -43.00 5.23
CA ALA A 334 31.61 -43.72 5.24
C ALA A 334 31.74 -45.11 4.62
N SER A 335 31.16 -46.13 5.27
CA SER A 335 31.19 -47.51 4.79
C SER A 335 30.23 -47.73 3.60
N GLU A 336 30.38 -48.84 2.87
CA GLU A 336 29.39 -49.22 1.83
C GLU A 336 27.99 -49.44 2.42
N ALA A 337 27.91 -49.95 3.65
CA ALA A 337 26.65 -50.13 4.36
C ALA A 337 25.99 -48.78 4.71
N ASP A 338 26.78 -47.80 5.15
CA ASP A 338 26.29 -46.45 5.45
C ASP A 338 25.69 -45.80 4.19
N ARG A 339 26.35 -45.97 3.04
CA ARG A 339 25.84 -45.46 1.75
C ARG A 339 24.60 -46.21 1.28
N ALA A 340 24.52 -47.51 1.52
CA ALA A 340 23.33 -48.30 1.19
C ALA A 340 22.10 -47.85 1.98
N TRP A 341 22.28 -47.40 3.23
CA TRP A 341 21.19 -46.88 4.06
C TRP A 341 20.59 -45.58 3.51
N LEU A 342 21.41 -44.69 2.93
CA LEU A 342 20.92 -43.48 2.27
C LEU A 342 19.95 -43.74 1.14
N ASP A 343 20.17 -44.81 0.37
CA ASP A 343 19.36 -45.16 -0.81
C ASP A 343 18.33 -46.27 -0.49
N GLU A 344 18.22 -46.72 0.78
CA GLU A 344 17.31 -47.79 1.17
C GLU A 344 15.84 -47.34 1.00
N PRO A 345 14.98 -48.11 0.29
CA PRO A 345 13.60 -47.73 0.09
C PRO A 345 12.80 -47.85 1.39
N CYS A 346 11.80 -46.97 1.56
CA CYS A 346 10.88 -46.98 2.68
C CYS A 346 9.51 -46.47 2.22
N ASP A 347 8.44 -47.13 2.67
CA ASP A 347 7.07 -46.71 2.35
C ASP A 347 6.57 -45.56 3.26
N PHE A 348 7.35 -45.19 4.28
CA PHE A 348 7.05 -44.07 5.17
C PHE A 348 7.60 -42.76 4.59
N ALA A 349 6.70 -41.85 4.25
CA ALA A 349 7.03 -40.50 3.84
C ALA A 349 6.18 -39.48 4.60
N LEU A 350 6.78 -38.37 5.02
CA LEU A 350 6.11 -37.28 5.72
C LEU A 350 6.61 -35.94 5.20
N ASN A 351 5.71 -35.10 4.69
CA ASN A 351 6.02 -33.74 4.26
C ASN A 351 5.82 -32.77 5.43
N LEU A 352 6.91 -32.23 6.00
CA LEU A 352 6.85 -31.28 7.10
C LEU A 352 6.58 -29.84 6.61
N LYS A 353 6.86 -29.51 5.35
CA LYS A 353 6.47 -28.22 4.76
C LYS A 353 4.96 -28.00 4.75
N ALA A 354 4.17 -29.08 4.73
CA ALA A 354 2.72 -29.03 4.86
C ALA A 354 2.22 -28.81 6.29
N ARG A 355 3.13 -28.67 7.28
CA ARG A 355 2.84 -28.46 8.71
C ARG A 355 1.77 -29.41 9.29
N PRO A 356 1.99 -30.73 9.24
CA PRO A 356 1.04 -31.70 9.77
C PRO A 356 0.76 -31.47 11.28
N PRO A 357 -0.52 -31.32 11.71
CA PRO A 357 -0.88 -30.97 13.09
C PRO A 357 -0.23 -31.83 14.17
N ARG A 358 -0.10 -33.14 13.91
CA ARG A 358 0.53 -34.10 14.84
C ARG A 358 1.96 -33.70 15.28
N TYR A 359 2.70 -33.03 14.40
CA TYR A 359 4.10 -32.69 14.64
C TYR A 359 4.33 -31.18 14.83
N CYS A 360 3.38 -30.35 14.39
CA CYS A 360 3.55 -28.89 14.33
C CYS A 360 2.59 -28.10 15.25
N ASP A 361 1.61 -28.75 15.87
CA ASP A 361 0.64 -28.11 16.77
C ASP A 361 0.76 -28.65 18.21
N GLY A 362 0.13 -27.95 19.16
CA GLY A 362 0.11 -28.33 20.57
C GLY A 362 1.33 -27.85 21.36
N THR A 363 1.42 -28.26 22.63
CA THR A 363 2.52 -27.86 23.53
C THR A 363 3.83 -28.57 23.21
N LEU A 364 3.75 -29.77 22.64
CA LEU A 364 4.87 -30.57 22.16
C LEU A 364 4.86 -30.54 20.62
N ARG A 365 5.71 -29.70 20.02
CA ARG A 365 5.73 -29.48 18.57
C ARG A 365 7.14 -29.16 18.06
N LEU A 366 7.34 -29.36 16.76
CA LEU A 366 8.52 -28.90 16.03
C LEU A 366 8.49 -27.37 15.80
N PRO A 367 9.64 -26.75 15.51
CA PRO A 367 9.74 -25.31 15.26
C PRO A 367 8.93 -24.76 14.06
N GLY A 368 8.79 -23.44 14.02
CA GLY A 368 8.23 -22.63 12.96
C GLY A 368 9.11 -22.60 11.69
N PRO A 369 8.60 -22.03 10.58
CA PRO A 369 9.24 -22.11 9.27
C PRO A 369 10.67 -21.54 9.21
N MET A 370 11.01 -20.55 10.04
CA MET A 370 12.35 -19.94 10.00
C MET A 370 13.42 -20.83 10.66
N LEU A 371 13.03 -21.65 11.66
CA LEU A 371 13.91 -22.59 12.38
C LEU A 371 13.79 -24.04 11.89
N LEU A 372 12.80 -24.39 11.08
CA LEU A 372 12.59 -25.76 10.62
C LEU A 372 13.67 -26.18 9.61
N MET A 373 14.55 -27.09 10.02
CA MET A 373 15.71 -27.54 9.23
C MET A 373 15.47 -28.88 8.51
N ILE A 374 14.23 -29.37 8.50
CA ILE A 374 13.81 -30.58 7.79
C ILE A 374 12.57 -30.27 6.94
N ASP A 375 12.63 -30.53 5.64
CA ASP A 375 11.47 -30.38 4.74
C ASP A 375 10.56 -31.61 4.75
N GLN A 376 11.18 -32.79 4.77
CA GLN A 376 10.48 -34.07 4.66
C GLN A 376 11.23 -35.20 5.35
N VAL A 377 10.48 -36.19 5.85
CA VAL A 377 11.03 -37.50 6.26
C VAL A 377 10.84 -38.46 5.09
N THR A 378 11.93 -39.07 4.64
CA THR A 378 11.95 -40.01 3.49
C THR A 378 12.17 -41.47 3.90
N GLY A 379 12.29 -41.75 5.21
CA GLY A 379 12.26 -43.12 5.71
C GLY A 379 12.21 -43.23 7.23
N TYR A 380 11.51 -44.27 7.70
CA TYR A 380 11.50 -44.72 9.08
C TYR A 380 11.52 -46.26 9.14
N TRP A 381 12.51 -46.81 9.83
CA TRP A 381 12.64 -48.24 10.08
C TRP A 381 12.54 -48.50 11.59
N PRO A 382 11.38 -48.92 12.11
CA PRO A 382 11.14 -49.03 13.56
C PRO A 382 12.10 -49.97 14.31
N LYS A 383 12.63 -50.99 13.62
CA LYS A 383 13.62 -51.94 14.16
C LYS A 383 15.01 -51.77 13.52
N GLY A 384 15.23 -50.67 12.81
CA GLY A 384 16.50 -50.34 12.18
C GLY A 384 17.51 -49.77 13.17
N GLY A 385 18.74 -49.59 12.69
CA GLY A 385 19.87 -49.10 13.48
C GLY A 385 20.54 -50.17 14.35
N PRO A 386 21.78 -49.94 14.83
CA PRO A 386 22.55 -50.95 15.56
C PRO A 386 21.89 -51.46 16.86
N ALA A 387 21.12 -50.61 17.54
CA ALA A 387 20.40 -50.97 18.77
C ALA A 387 19.01 -51.58 18.51
N GLY A 388 18.53 -51.59 17.26
CA GLY A 388 17.20 -52.07 16.89
C GLY A 388 16.02 -51.25 17.47
N LEU A 389 16.28 -50.00 17.88
CA LEU A 389 15.29 -49.11 18.50
C LEU A 389 14.66 -48.11 17.53
N GLY A 390 15.16 -48.04 16.29
CA GLY A 390 14.63 -47.16 15.25
C GLY A 390 15.73 -46.44 14.49
N ARG A 391 15.51 -46.30 13.19
CA ARG A 391 16.34 -45.47 12.29
C ARG A 391 15.46 -44.56 11.45
N TRP A 392 15.88 -43.32 11.28
CA TRP A 392 15.19 -42.28 10.51
C TRP A 392 16.07 -41.71 9.41
N ARG A 393 15.44 -41.31 8.31
CA ARG A 393 16.05 -40.52 7.24
C ARG A 393 15.15 -39.34 6.88
N ALA A 394 15.72 -38.14 6.87
CA ALA A 394 15.01 -36.91 6.55
C ALA A 394 15.85 -36.02 5.63
N GLU A 395 15.20 -35.11 4.91
CA GLU A 395 15.82 -34.29 3.88
C GLU A 395 15.35 -32.84 3.95
N LYS A 396 16.24 -31.92 3.54
CA LYS A 396 15.95 -30.51 3.26
C LYS A 396 16.57 -30.12 1.92
N ALA A 397 15.79 -29.43 1.09
CA ALA A 397 16.33 -28.82 -0.12
C ALA A 397 17.16 -27.59 0.25
N VAL A 398 18.35 -27.45 -0.34
CA VAL A 398 19.19 -26.27 -0.15
C VAL A 398 18.71 -25.18 -1.10
N ALA A 399 18.18 -24.08 -0.56
CA ALA A 399 17.80 -22.91 -1.33
C ALA A 399 18.85 -21.80 -1.16
N VAL A 400 19.34 -21.27 -2.28
CA VAL A 400 20.38 -20.21 -2.30
C VAL A 400 19.95 -18.94 -1.56
N GLY A 401 18.63 -18.69 -1.49
CA GLY A 401 18.03 -17.54 -0.81
C GLY A 401 17.77 -17.71 0.69
N GLU A 402 18.20 -18.83 1.30
CA GLU A 402 18.03 -19.03 2.75
C GLU A 402 18.75 -17.94 3.55
N TRP A 403 18.06 -17.44 4.58
CA TRP A 403 18.47 -16.24 5.32
C TRP A 403 19.87 -16.41 5.95
N PHE A 404 20.20 -17.62 6.40
CA PHE A 404 21.45 -17.91 7.10
C PHE A 404 22.68 -17.83 6.19
N PHE A 405 22.57 -17.98 4.86
CA PHE A 405 23.74 -17.85 3.99
C PHE A 405 24.29 -16.42 3.93
N LYS A 406 23.41 -15.42 4.09
CA LYS A 406 23.81 -14.01 4.14
C LYS A 406 24.03 -13.53 5.58
N ALA A 407 23.31 -14.10 6.55
CA ALA A 407 23.49 -13.76 7.96
C ALA A 407 24.75 -14.37 8.57
N HIS A 408 25.11 -15.62 8.27
CA HIS A 408 26.26 -16.30 8.89
C HIS A 408 27.60 -15.69 8.46
N PHE A 409 28.00 -15.78 7.19
CA PHE A 409 29.15 -15.01 6.67
C PHE A 409 28.86 -14.53 5.25
N TYR A 410 28.56 -13.24 5.05
CA TYR A 410 28.11 -12.76 3.74
C TYR A 410 29.18 -12.88 2.63
N ARG A 411 30.49 -12.89 2.96
CA ARG A 411 31.60 -13.11 2.00
C ARG A 411 32.05 -14.56 1.89
N ASP A 412 31.41 -15.45 2.65
CA ASP A 412 31.74 -16.86 2.76
C ASP A 412 30.46 -17.66 3.05
N PRO A 413 29.50 -17.67 2.10
CA PRO A 413 28.17 -18.18 2.35
C PRO A 413 28.23 -19.69 2.65
N VAL A 414 27.95 -20.02 3.91
CA VAL A 414 27.98 -21.39 4.45
C VAL A 414 26.91 -21.54 5.51
N GLN A 415 26.24 -22.68 5.56
CA GLN A 415 25.30 -22.98 6.63
C GLN A 415 26.02 -23.03 7.99
N PRO A 416 25.47 -22.41 9.05
CA PRO A 416 25.93 -22.65 10.41
C PRO A 416 25.90 -24.15 10.77
N GLY A 417 26.99 -24.66 11.35
CA GLY A 417 27.04 -26.04 11.84
C GLY A 417 26.00 -26.30 12.94
N SER A 418 25.72 -25.27 13.75
CA SER A 418 24.67 -25.22 14.76
C SER A 418 23.28 -25.55 14.20
N LEU A 419 22.93 -25.07 13.01
CA LEU A 419 21.68 -25.44 12.32
C LEU A 419 21.68 -26.87 11.77
N GLY A 420 22.85 -27.43 11.48
CA GLY A 420 22.97 -28.85 11.10
C GLY A 420 22.69 -29.79 12.28
N LEU A 421 23.18 -29.45 13.47
CA LEU A 421 22.84 -30.17 14.71
C LEU A 421 21.36 -30.02 15.06
N GLU A 422 20.81 -28.82 14.85
CA GLU A 422 19.39 -28.55 15.05
C GLU A 422 18.50 -29.45 14.18
N ALA A 423 18.89 -29.71 12.92
CA ALA A 423 18.20 -30.67 12.07
C ALA A 423 18.18 -32.09 12.68
N MET A 424 19.28 -32.52 13.30
CA MET A 424 19.35 -33.83 13.97
C MET A 424 18.46 -33.87 15.22
N ILE A 425 18.44 -32.79 16.00
CA ILE A 425 17.61 -32.64 17.20
C ILE A 425 16.11 -32.66 16.83
N GLN A 426 15.73 -31.94 15.78
CA GLN A 426 14.36 -31.91 15.27
C GLN A 426 13.90 -33.30 14.82
N LEU A 427 14.79 -34.09 14.21
CA LEU A 427 14.46 -35.47 13.83
C LEU A 427 14.29 -36.39 15.05
N LEU A 428 15.03 -36.15 16.14
CA LEU A 428 14.83 -36.85 17.42
C LEU A 428 13.55 -36.43 18.14
N GLN A 429 13.20 -35.14 18.10
CA GLN A 429 11.90 -34.63 18.58
C GLN A 429 10.75 -35.28 17.80
N LEU A 430 10.89 -35.37 16.48
CA LEU A 430 9.93 -36.05 15.60
C LEU A 430 9.76 -37.53 15.98
N HIS A 431 10.85 -38.23 16.30
CA HIS A 431 10.77 -39.61 16.78
C HIS A 431 9.94 -39.73 18.06
N LEU A 432 10.18 -38.87 19.05
CA LEU A 432 9.42 -38.88 20.31
C LEU A 432 7.94 -38.53 20.11
N LEU A 433 7.63 -37.60 19.20
CA LEU A 433 6.25 -37.28 18.78
C LEU A 433 5.59 -38.47 18.07
N HIS A 434 6.34 -39.14 17.19
CA HIS A 434 5.86 -40.29 16.44
C HIS A 434 5.56 -41.50 17.34
N CYS A 435 6.36 -41.69 18.39
CA CYS A 435 6.15 -42.72 19.39
C CYS A 435 5.15 -42.32 20.50
N GLU A 436 4.57 -41.12 20.42
CA GLU A 436 3.62 -40.60 21.43
C GLU A 436 4.19 -40.62 22.85
N ALA A 437 5.50 -40.44 22.99
CA ALA A 437 6.24 -40.63 24.24
C ALA A 437 5.83 -39.64 25.37
N GLY A 438 5.10 -38.58 25.02
CA GLY A 438 4.57 -37.59 25.97
C GLY A 438 3.07 -37.73 26.28
N ALA A 439 2.37 -38.74 25.77
CA ALA A 439 0.90 -38.83 25.82
C ALA A 439 0.31 -38.82 27.24
N ASP A 440 1.07 -39.31 28.23
CA ASP A 440 0.66 -39.39 29.63
C ASP A 440 1.47 -38.46 30.55
N ILE A 441 2.30 -37.58 29.96
CA ILE A 441 2.99 -36.52 30.67
C ILE A 441 2.07 -35.29 30.67
N PRO A 442 1.71 -34.73 31.84
CA PRO A 442 0.86 -33.55 31.87
C PRO A 442 1.63 -32.36 31.27
N ASN A 443 1.03 -31.72 30.27
CA ASN A 443 1.60 -30.57 29.57
C ASN A 443 3.01 -30.85 29.04
N PRO A 444 3.14 -31.83 28.12
CA PRO A 444 4.43 -32.28 27.67
C PRO A 444 5.14 -31.17 26.91
N GLN A 445 6.41 -30.97 27.22
CA GLN A 445 7.29 -30.00 26.58
C GLN A 445 8.65 -30.65 26.31
N PHE A 446 9.31 -30.24 25.23
CA PHE A 446 10.71 -30.58 25.00
C PHE A 446 11.62 -29.72 25.91
N GLU A 447 12.62 -30.35 26.51
CA GLU A 447 13.85 -29.63 26.90
C GLU A 447 14.56 -29.15 25.62
N PRO A 448 15.31 -28.02 25.61
CA PRO A 448 16.07 -27.59 24.42
C PRO A 448 17.05 -28.66 23.92
N LEU A 449 17.74 -29.29 24.87
CA LEU A 449 18.56 -30.50 24.76
C LEU A 449 18.51 -31.13 26.17
N GLU A 450 18.66 -32.45 26.30
CA GLU A 450 18.68 -33.09 27.62
C GLU A 450 19.75 -32.46 28.53
N LEU A 451 19.30 -31.85 29.64
CA LEU A 451 20.20 -31.14 30.55
C LEU A 451 21.24 -32.10 31.17
N ASP A 452 22.46 -31.58 31.37
CA ASP A 452 23.62 -32.27 31.94
C ASP A 452 24.16 -33.45 31.12
N ARG A 453 23.59 -33.73 29.94
CA ARG A 453 24.14 -34.70 28.99
C ARG A 453 25.16 -34.02 28.07
N PRO A 454 26.40 -34.53 27.96
CA PRO A 454 27.35 -34.01 26.99
C PRO A 454 26.92 -34.40 25.57
N LEU A 455 26.89 -33.43 24.66
CA LEU A 455 26.73 -33.64 23.21
C LEU A 455 28.09 -33.50 22.55
N THR A 456 28.50 -34.46 21.73
CA THR A 456 29.76 -34.39 20.98
C THR A 456 29.48 -34.40 19.48
N TRP A 457 30.13 -33.50 18.74
CA TRP A 457 30.02 -33.43 17.28
C TRP A 457 31.38 -33.37 16.59
N LYS A 458 31.37 -33.75 15.31
CA LYS A 458 32.49 -33.63 14.37
C LYS A 458 31.98 -33.12 13.04
N TYR A 459 32.66 -32.13 12.50
CA TYR A 459 32.44 -31.56 11.18
C TYR A 459 33.67 -31.79 10.30
N ARG A 460 33.49 -32.47 9.16
CA ARG A 460 34.51 -32.62 8.12
C ARG A 460 33.87 -32.33 6.76
N GLY A 461 33.45 -31.08 6.58
CA GLY A 461 32.78 -30.58 5.38
C GLY A 461 31.85 -29.42 5.72
N GLN A 462 31.13 -28.91 4.72
CA GLN A 462 30.29 -27.72 4.81
C GLN A 462 29.13 -27.79 3.81
N VAL A 463 28.00 -27.19 4.18
CA VAL A 463 26.88 -26.93 3.27
C VAL A 463 27.01 -25.52 2.72
N THR A 464 27.03 -25.41 1.40
CA THR A 464 27.18 -24.18 0.63
C THR A 464 25.97 -23.98 -0.29
N PRO A 465 25.79 -22.79 -0.89
CA PRO A 465 24.73 -22.57 -1.87
C PRO A 465 24.82 -23.43 -3.16
N LYS A 466 25.92 -24.18 -3.36
CA LYS A 466 26.09 -25.07 -4.51
C LYS A 466 25.47 -26.44 -4.29
N ASP A 467 25.33 -26.84 -3.03
CA ASP A 467 24.72 -28.11 -2.66
C ASP A 467 23.21 -28.06 -2.96
N ARG A 468 22.60 -29.22 -3.20
CA ARG A 468 21.18 -29.31 -3.57
C ARG A 468 20.32 -29.87 -2.45
N THR A 469 20.86 -30.83 -1.70
CA THR A 469 20.09 -31.57 -0.70
C THR A 469 20.94 -31.88 0.52
N ILE A 470 20.35 -31.59 1.69
CA ILE A 470 20.82 -32.04 2.98
C ILE A 470 20.03 -33.29 3.34
N THR A 471 20.71 -34.38 3.71
CA THR A 471 20.08 -35.59 4.23
C THR A 471 20.57 -35.83 5.66
N VAL A 472 19.64 -36.00 6.59
CA VAL A 472 19.91 -36.34 7.99
C VAL A 472 19.52 -37.80 8.22
N GLU A 473 20.46 -38.59 8.72
CA GLU A 473 20.23 -39.95 9.20
C GLU A 473 20.36 -39.99 10.71
N LEU A 474 19.43 -40.66 11.40
CA LEU A 474 19.40 -40.71 12.85
C LEU A 474 19.08 -42.11 13.35
N ASN A 475 19.94 -42.64 14.23
CA ASN A 475 19.76 -43.93 14.89
C ASN A 475 19.44 -43.72 16.37
N ILE A 476 18.37 -44.35 16.85
CA ILE A 476 18.03 -44.38 18.27
C ILE A 476 18.94 -45.38 18.97
N VAL A 477 19.74 -44.90 19.92
CA VAL A 477 20.71 -45.69 20.68
C VAL A 477 20.12 -46.13 22.01
N LYS A 478 19.32 -45.25 22.62
CA LYS A 478 18.65 -45.50 23.89
C LYS A 478 17.33 -44.76 23.92
N GLN A 479 16.30 -45.38 24.48
CA GLN A 479 15.03 -44.71 24.78
C GLN A 479 14.46 -45.30 26.07
N GLY A 480 13.68 -44.50 26.79
CA GLY A 480 13.05 -44.98 28.02
C GLY A 480 12.32 -43.88 28.75
N ARG A 481 12.02 -44.17 30.01
CA ARG A 481 11.35 -43.25 30.92
C ARG A 481 11.94 -43.38 32.31
N ASP A 482 12.11 -42.24 32.97
CA ASP A 482 12.53 -42.13 34.36
C ASP A 482 11.63 -41.11 35.09
N GLU A 483 12.00 -40.77 36.34
CA GLU A 483 11.25 -39.83 37.18
C GLU A 483 11.16 -38.41 36.59
N ARG A 484 12.07 -38.02 35.70
CA ARG A 484 12.07 -36.70 35.04
C ARG A 484 11.17 -36.66 33.80
N GLY A 485 10.98 -37.80 33.13
CA GLY A 485 10.11 -37.90 31.96
C GLY A 485 10.55 -38.94 30.94
N ALA A 486 9.96 -38.88 29.75
CA ALA A 486 10.33 -39.74 28.63
C ALA A 486 11.56 -39.16 27.92
N TYR A 487 12.50 -40.01 27.51
CA TYR A 487 13.72 -39.57 26.86
C TYR A 487 14.13 -40.51 25.73
N ALA A 488 14.86 -39.95 24.76
CA ALA A 488 15.56 -40.69 23.73
C ALA A 488 16.95 -40.11 23.53
N VAL A 489 17.90 -40.98 23.22
CA VAL A 489 19.28 -40.63 22.89
C VAL A 489 19.60 -41.24 21.53
N ALA A 490 20.19 -40.42 20.68
CA ALA A 490 20.53 -40.80 19.32
C ALA A 490 21.97 -40.47 18.95
N GLU A 491 22.43 -41.13 17.91
CA GLU A 491 23.54 -40.70 17.08
C GLU A 491 23.00 -40.35 15.69
N ALA A 492 23.61 -39.37 15.04
CA ALA A 492 23.15 -38.88 13.76
C ALA A 492 24.29 -38.43 12.83
N TRP A 493 24.01 -38.49 11.53
CA TRP A 493 24.87 -38.04 10.46
C TRP A 493 24.13 -37.06 9.56
N LEU A 494 24.85 -36.09 9.03
CA LEU A 494 24.35 -35.17 8.02
C LEU A 494 25.19 -35.27 6.76
N TRP A 495 24.51 -35.36 5.63
CA TRP A 495 25.08 -35.51 4.31
C TRP A 495 24.69 -34.31 3.44
N ALA A 496 25.65 -33.75 2.71
CA ALA A 496 25.41 -32.76 1.66
C ALA A 496 25.65 -33.44 0.31
N ASP A 497 24.63 -33.53 -0.55
CA ASP A 497 24.71 -34.21 -1.85
C ASP A 497 25.41 -35.59 -1.80
N LYS A 498 25.05 -36.40 -0.79
CA LYS A 498 25.62 -37.73 -0.48
C LYS A 498 27.07 -37.76 0.04
N LEU A 499 27.68 -36.61 0.35
CA LEU A 499 28.93 -36.54 1.10
C LEU A 499 28.64 -36.43 2.60
N ARG A 500 29.15 -37.35 3.42
CA ARG A 500 28.96 -37.32 4.88
C ARG A 500 29.81 -36.22 5.47
N ILE A 501 29.20 -35.20 6.05
CA ILE A 501 29.97 -34.04 6.54
C ILE A 501 29.90 -33.88 8.04
N TYR A 502 28.77 -34.20 8.69
CA TYR A 502 28.63 -34.09 10.15
C TYR A 502 28.35 -35.45 10.78
N TYR A 503 28.84 -35.60 12.01
CA TYR A 503 28.48 -36.66 12.93
C TYR A 503 28.24 -36.04 14.30
N ALA A 504 27.17 -36.46 14.98
CA ALA A 504 26.94 -36.13 16.37
C ALA A 504 26.48 -37.36 17.13
N GLU A 505 27.00 -37.53 18.34
CA GLU A 505 26.66 -38.63 19.22
C GLU A 505 26.15 -38.11 20.56
N ASN A 506 25.39 -38.95 21.25
CA ASN A 506 24.80 -38.62 22.54
C ASN A 506 23.83 -37.42 22.47
N ILE A 507 23.12 -37.28 21.35
CA ILE A 507 22.05 -36.30 21.16
C ILE A 507 20.88 -36.75 22.04
N GLY A 508 20.70 -36.10 23.19
CA GLY A 508 19.63 -36.41 24.13
C GLY A 508 18.45 -35.45 23.97
N MET A 509 17.25 -36.01 23.87
CA MET A 509 16.00 -35.25 23.93
C MET A 509 15.11 -35.83 25.01
N ARG A 510 14.48 -34.93 25.77
CA ARG A 510 13.61 -35.28 26.88
C ARG A 510 12.29 -34.53 26.80
N ILE A 511 11.21 -35.26 27.07
CA ILE A 511 9.90 -34.70 27.32
C ILE A 511 9.72 -34.64 28.83
N VAL A 512 9.56 -33.43 29.35
CA VAL A 512 9.28 -33.19 30.77
C VAL A 512 7.84 -32.72 30.95
N ALA A 513 7.32 -32.88 32.17
CA ALA A 513 6.12 -32.17 32.57
C ALA A 513 6.48 -30.68 32.66
N GLY A 514 5.87 -29.86 31.82
CA GLY A 514 5.94 -28.41 32.01
C GLY A 514 5.18 -28.01 33.28
N ALA A 515 5.46 -26.81 33.79
CA ALA A 515 4.42 -26.09 34.53
C ALA A 515 3.12 -26.17 33.70
N ALA A 516 1.96 -26.27 34.37
CA ALA A 516 0.68 -26.08 33.67
C ALA A 516 0.90 -24.89 32.75
N PRO A 517 0.76 -25.07 31.42
CA PRO A 517 1.13 -24.03 30.50
C PRO A 517 0.34 -22.84 31.03
N THR A 518 1.03 -21.71 31.24
CA THR A 518 0.35 -20.49 30.81
C THR A 518 -0.11 -20.87 29.43
N PRO A 519 -1.42 -21.07 29.20
CA PRO A 519 -1.85 -21.58 27.92
C PRO A 519 -1.18 -20.66 26.92
N LEU A 520 -0.29 -21.21 26.08
CA LEU A 520 -0.22 -20.78 24.70
C LEU A 520 -1.63 -21.08 24.23
N VAL A 521 -2.53 -20.15 24.55
CA VAL A 521 -3.82 -20.09 23.92
C VAL A 521 -3.42 -20.02 22.47
N ALA A 522 -3.73 -21.09 21.75
CA ALA A 522 -3.55 -21.12 20.31
C ALA A 522 -4.04 -19.77 19.81
N GLY A 523 -3.16 -18.99 19.17
CA GLY A 523 -3.42 -17.59 18.88
C GLY A 523 -4.82 -17.44 18.35
N ARG A 524 -5.70 -16.81 19.14
CA ARG A 524 -7.08 -16.69 18.73
C ARG A 524 -7.08 -15.66 17.63
N HIS A 525 -7.68 -16.04 16.51
CA HIS A 525 -8.01 -15.07 15.49
C HIS A 525 -9.51 -14.82 15.45
N THR A 526 -9.87 -13.56 15.28
CA THR A 526 -11.24 -13.18 14.97
C THR A 526 -11.24 -12.55 13.59
N GLU A 527 -12.03 -13.12 12.69
CA GLU A 527 -12.25 -12.51 11.38
C GLU A 527 -13.55 -11.72 11.37
N GLU A 528 -13.52 -10.59 10.69
CA GLU A 528 -14.72 -9.82 10.33
C GLU A 528 -14.60 -9.37 8.87
N THR A 529 -15.72 -9.00 8.27
CA THR A 529 -15.74 -8.29 6.99
C THR A 529 -16.44 -6.98 7.19
N LEU A 530 -15.74 -5.89 6.87
CA LEU A 530 -16.33 -4.56 6.86
C LEU A 530 -16.68 -4.19 5.42
N ASP A 531 -17.93 -3.81 5.20
CA ASP A 531 -18.43 -3.42 3.88
C ASP A 531 -19.07 -2.04 3.98
N PRO A 532 -18.51 -0.99 3.32
CA PRO A 532 -19.08 0.35 3.38
C PRO A 532 -20.49 0.47 2.77
N ALA A 533 -21.01 -0.54 2.06
CA ALA A 533 -22.40 -0.60 1.62
C ALA A 533 -23.38 -1.04 2.74
N VAL A 534 -22.90 -1.85 3.70
CA VAL A 534 -23.67 -2.38 4.84
C VAL A 534 -23.36 -1.56 6.10
N ASP A 535 -22.08 -1.42 6.42
CA ASP A 535 -21.52 -0.63 7.52
C ASP A 535 -21.47 0.86 7.15
N ARG A 536 -22.66 1.46 6.96
CA ARG A 536 -22.81 2.81 6.43
C ARG A 536 -22.07 3.89 7.23
N TRP A 537 -21.78 3.66 8.51
CA TRP A 537 -20.98 4.57 9.33
C TRP A 537 -19.56 4.79 8.79
N LEU A 538 -18.99 3.82 8.05
CA LEU A 538 -17.69 3.96 7.40
C LEU A 538 -17.69 5.09 6.37
N GLN A 539 -18.83 5.34 5.72
CA GLN A 539 -18.98 6.40 4.73
C GLN A 539 -18.76 7.80 5.32
N ASP A 540 -18.93 7.94 6.63
CA ASP A 540 -18.80 9.18 7.38
C ASP A 540 -17.37 9.42 7.90
N HIS A 541 -16.39 8.58 7.56
CA HIS A 541 -14.97 8.85 7.84
C HIS A 541 -14.14 8.79 6.55
N ARG A 542 -13.91 9.98 5.94
CA ARG A 542 -13.21 10.15 4.67
C ARG A 542 -12.09 11.20 4.79
N PRO A 543 -10.87 10.84 5.23
CA PRO A 543 -9.80 11.77 5.60
C PRO A 543 -9.43 12.84 4.56
N ASN A 544 -9.66 12.54 3.28
CA ASN A 544 -9.45 13.49 2.17
C ASN A 544 -10.70 13.66 1.29
N TYR A 545 -11.89 13.38 1.83
CA TYR A 545 -13.19 13.46 1.16
C TYR A 545 -13.40 12.51 -0.02
N THR A 546 -12.50 11.54 -0.25
CA THR A 546 -12.62 10.56 -1.34
C THR A 546 -13.18 9.22 -0.85
N LEU A 547 -12.31 8.30 -0.45
CA LEU A 547 -12.65 6.95 -0.01
C LEU A 547 -12.96 6.92 1.49
N PRO A 548 -13.91 6.07 1.92
CA PRO A 548 -14.04 5.63 3.30
C PRO A 548 -12.73 5.00 3.78
N THR A 549 -12.31 5.35 4.99
CA THR A 549 -11.08 4.83 5.62
C THR A 549 -11.38 4.44 7.05
N LEU A 550 -10.83 3.33 7.54
CA LEU A 550 -11.02 2.94 8.95
C LEU A 550 -10.27 3.92 9.87
N PRO A 551 -10.94 4.56 10.85
CA PRO A 551 -10.25 5.43 11.80
C PRO A 551 -9.20 4.67 12.62
N LEU A 552 -8.09 5.33 13.00
CA LEU A 552 -7.07 4.74 13.89
C LEU A 552 -7.70 4.29 15.22
N MET A 553 -8.65 5.06 15.75
CA MET A 553 -9.32 4.72 17.01
C MET A 553 -10.28 3.53 16.87
N SER A 554 -10.83 3.26 15.69
CA SER A 554 -11.54 2.01 15.39
C SER A 554 -10.61 0.80 15.32
N ILE A 555 -9.32 1.00 14.98
CA ILE A 555 -8.29 -0.04 15.05
C ILE A 555 -7.92 -0.32 16.51
N VAL A 556 -7.70 0.74 17.31
CA VAL A 556 -7.45 0.62 18.77
C VAL A 556 -8.56 -0.16 19.46
N ASP A 557 -9.82 0.17 19.15
CA ASP A 557 -10.99 -0.53 19.71
C ASP A 557 -11.01 -2.03 19.37
N ARG A 558 -10.67 -2.40 18.13
CA ARG A 558 -10.63 -3.80 17.67
C ARG A 558 -9.50 -4.59 18.34
N LEU A 559 -8.34 -3.98 18.48
CA LEU A 559 -7.20 -4.58 19.18
C LEU A 559 -7.57 -4.84 20.64
N ALA A 560 -8.19 -3.85 21.30
CA ALA A 560 -8.71 -3.97 22.66
C ALA A 560 -9.80 -5.04 22.79
N ALA A 561 -10.76 -5.08 21.86
CA ALA A 561 -11.85 -6.05 21.84
C ALA A 561 -11.34 -7.48 21.68
N ALA A 562 -10.35 -7.70 20.79
CA ALA A 562 -9.73 -9.00 20.60
C ALA A 562 -9.00 -9.45 21.87
N GLY A 563 -8.25 -8.55 22.52
CA GLY A 563 -7.61 -8.83 23.81
C GLY A 563 -8.61 -9.15 24.93
N LEU A 564 -9.70 -8.39 25.03
CA LEU A 564 -10.75 -8.61 26.03
C LEU A 564 -11.48 -9.95 25.81
N ALA A 565 -11.83 -10.26 24.56
CA ALA A 565 -12.45 -11.53 24.19
C ALA A 565 -11.54 -12.72 24.52
N PHE A 566 -10.25 -12.57 24.25
CA PHE A 566 -9.24 -13.56 24.57
C PHE A 566 -9.16 -13.80 26.08
N VAL A 567 -9.02 -12.77 26.92
CA VAL A 567 -8.87 -12.99 28.37
C VAL A 567 -10.15 -13.51 29.03
N THR A 568 -11.32 -13.12 28.52
CA THR A 568 -12.62 -13.56 29.02
C THR A 568 -12.83 -15.05 28.81
N GLU A 569 -12.38 -15.57 27.68
CA GLU A 569 -12.48 -17.00 27.35
C GLU A 569 -11.44 -17.84 28.10
N HIS A 570 -10.21 -17.33 28.25
CA HIS A 570 -9.08 -18.14 28.70
C HIS A 570 -8.75 -18.03 30.20
N TYR A 571 -9.15 -16.94 30.88
CA TYR A 571 -8.92 -16.78 32.31
C TYR A 571 -10.24 -16.85 33.09
N ARG A 572 -10.45 -17.98 33.79
CA ARG A 572 -11.63 -18.20 34.64
C ARG A 572 -11.73 -17.13 35.73
N SER A 573 -12.89 -16.49 35.84
CA SER A 573 -13.29 -15.73 37.02
C SER A 573 -13.80 -16.69 38.10
N ALA A 574 -13.39 -16.51 39.34
CA ALA A 574 -14.13 -17.10 40.44
C ALA A 574 -15.50 -16.44 40.59
N ALA A 575 -16.44 -17.14 41.24
CA ALA A 575 -17.74 -16.58 41.56
C ALA A 575 -17.57 -15.28 42.38
N GLY A 576 -17.96 -14.15 41.79
CA GLY A 576 -17.83 -12.82 42.40
C GLY A 576 -16.61 -11.97 41.98
N ALA A 577 -15.75 -12.47 41.08
CA ALA A 577 -14.62 -11.67 40.56
C ALA A 577 -15.09 -10.57 39.58
N GLU A 578 -14.45 -9.40 39.64
CA GLU A 578 -14.72 -8.26 38.75
C GLU A 578 -14.45 -8.63 37.28
N ALA A 579 -15.18 -8.00 36.35
CA ALA A 579 -15.00 -8.25 34.92
C ALA A 579 -13.61 -7.79 34.45
N TRP A 580 -13.06 -8.44 33.41
CA TRP A 580 -11.86 -7.94 32.75
C TRP A 580 -12.15 -6.57 32.13
N ILE A 581 -11.19 -5.66 32.26
CA ILE A 581 -11.20 -4.34 31.65
C ILE A 581 -9.94 -4.14 30.82
N VAL A 582 -9.97 -3.18 29.91
CA VAL A 582 -8.80 -2.73 29.16
C VAL A 582 -8.16 -1.61 29.97
N GLU A 583 -6.96 -1.86 30.48
CA GLU A 583 -6.16 -0.86 31.18
C GLU A 583 -5.40 0.00 30.17
N ALA A 584 -4.88 -0.62 29.10
CA ALA A 584 -4.13 0.11 28.10
C ALA A 584 -4.07 -0.55 26.72
N VAL A 585 -3.82 0.28 25.71
CA VAL A 585 -3.42 -0.12 24.37
C VAL A 585 -2.20 0.72 23.97
N ASP A 586 -1.04 0.07 23.90
CA ASP A 586 0.26 0.71 23.69
C ASP A 586 0.85 0.33 22.32
N HIS A 587 1.74 1.19 21.82
CA HIS A 587 2.57 0.94 20.63
C HIS A 587 1.81 0.61 19.33
N VAL A 588 0.60 1.12 19.15
CA VAL A 588 -0.16 0.95 17.88
C VAL A 588 0.48 1.81 16.81
N LYS A 589 1.12 1.21 15.80
CA LYS A 589 1.67 1.93 14.64
C LYS A 589 1.05 1.42 13.34
N LEU A 590 0.52 2.32 12.52
CA LEU A 590 -0.02 1.97 11.22
C LEU A 590 1.09 1.64 10.23
N GLN A 591 0.96 0.52 9.53
CA GLN A 591 1.78 0.18 8.36
C GLN A 591 1.17 0.73 7.06
N GLY A 592 -0.14 1.02 7.09
CA GLY A 592 -0.87 1.73 6.03
C GLY A 592 -2.33 1.99 6.47
N TRP A 593 -2.95 3.04 5.93
CA TRP A 593 -4.38 3.30 6.18
C TRP A 593 -5.24 2.33 5.40
N LEU A 594 -6.26 1.78 6.07
CA LEU A 594 -7.20 0.85 5.47
C LEU A 594 -8.33 1.60 4.75
N THR A 595 -8.26 1.67 3.43
CA THR A 595 -9.30 2.26 2.57
C THR A 595 -10.29 1.21 2.05
N PHE A 596 -11.54 1.64 1.87
CA PHE A 596 -12.63 0.80 1.37
C PHE A 596 -13.13 1.29 0.01
N ALA A 597 -12.68 0.63 -1.06
CA ALA A 597 -13.34 0.68 -2.37
C ALA A 597 -14.47 -0.37 -2.50
N GLY A 598 -14.58 -1.28 -1.52
CA GLY A 598 -15.52 -2.38 -1.42
C GLY A 598 -15.30 -3.15 -0.11
N PRO A 599 -15.90 -4.34 0.06
CA PRO A 599 -15.73 -5.17 1.25
C PRO A 599 -14.26 -5.52 1.52
N ARG A 600 -13.85 -5.48 2.79
CA ARG A 600 -12.52 -5.91 3.24
C ARG A 600 -12.62 -6.93 4.36
N ARG A 601 -11.92 -8.05 4.22
CA ARG A 601 -11.78 -9.06 5.29
C ARG A 601 -10.64 -8.65 6.21
N LEU A 602 -10.91 -8.66 7.50
CA LEU A 602 -9.98 -8.31 8.56
C LEU A 602 -9.80 -9.49 9.49
N ARG A 603 -8.63 -9.57 10.11
CA ARG A 603 -8.31 -10.58 11.12
C ARG A 603 -7.53 -9.94 12.26
N CYS A 604 -8.01 -10.04 13.48
CA CYS A 604 -7.17 -9.77 14.66
C CYS A 604 -6.51 -11.07 15.10
N GLU A 605 -5.21 -11.06 15.34
CA GLU A 605 -4.44 -12.18 15.90
C GLU A 605 -3.90 -11.78 17.28
N VAL A 606 -4.10 -12.64 18.29
CA VAL A 606 -3.74 -12.37 19.69
C VAL A 606 -2.71 -13.38 20.19
N THR A 607 -1.61 -12.88 20.73
CA THR A 607 -0.52 -13.67 21.32
C THR A 607 -0.21 -13.16 22.73
N PRO A 608 -0.28 -13.99 23.79
CA PRO A 608 0.10 -13.58 25.14
C PRO A 608 1.56 -13.15 25.27
N ILE A 609 1.81 -12.07 26.01
CA ILE A 609 3.14 -11.70 26.49
C ILE A 609 3.26 -12.33 27.87
N ALA A 610 4.15 -13.33 28.01
CA ALA A 610 4.48 -14.09 29.23
C ALA A 610 3.60 -13.81 30.48
N VAL A 611 2.69 -14.73 30.82
CA VAL A 611 1.93 -14.65 32.08
C VAL A 611 2.77 -15.27 33.19
N GLU A 612 2.85 -14.62 34.35
CA GLU A 612 3.32 -15.22 35.60
C GLU A 612 2.54 -16.52 35.88
N ALA A 613 3.18 -17.67 35.63
CA ALA A 613 2.61 -18.98 35.80
C ALA A 613 2.58 -19.40 37.28
N ALA A 614 1.81 -18.69 38.10
CA ALA A 614 1.39 -19.18 39.41
C ALA A 614 0.18 -18.38 39.87
N LEU A 615 -1.00 -19.01 39.76
CA LEU A 615 -2.29 -18.75 40.43
C LEU A 615 -3.42 -18.60 39.42
N THR A 616 -4.49 -19.34 39.64
CA THR A 616 -5.81 -19.24 38.98
C THR A 616 -6.53 -17.89 39.24
N TRP A 617 -5.77 -16.85 39.55
CA TRP A 617 -6.17 -15.56 40.11
C TRP A 617 -5.31 -14.45 39.52
N VAL A 618 -5.19 -14.42 38.19
CA VAL A 618 -4.46 -13.37 37.48
C VAL A 618 -5.32 -12.10 37.46
N SER A 619 -4.79 -11.00 37.99
CA SER A 619 -5.46 -9.70 38.04
C SER A 619 -5.09 -8.78 36.88
N ASN A 620 -4.02 -9.07 36.13
CA ASN A 620 -3.58 -8.33 34.95
C ASN A 620 -2.90 -9.23 33.90
N VAL A 621 -3.04 -8.89 32.62
CA VAL A 621 -2.50 -9.65 31.48
C VAL A 621 -2.04 -8.67 30.41
N ALA A 622 -0.86 -8.89 29.83
CA ALA A 622 -0.41 -8.18 28.63
C ALA A 622 -0.44 -9.12 27.42
N LEU A 623 -0.92 -8.62 26.28
CA LEU A 623 -1.06 -9.36 25.03
C LEU A 623 -0.46 -8.56 23.88
N THR A 624 0.23 -9.23 22.96
CA THR A 624 0.50 -8.69 21.63
C THR A 624 -0.72 -8.95 20.76
N VAL A 625 -1.28 -7.90 20.16
CA VAL A 625 -2.44 -8.02 19.26
C VAL A 625 -2.13 -7.34 17.94
N SER A 626 -2.32 -8.06 16.84
CA SER A 626 -2.12 -7.59 15.46
C SER A 626 -3.43 -7.56 14.69
N LEU A 627 -3.69 -6.49 13.94
CA LEU A 627 -4.77 -6.41 12.97
C LEU A 627 -4.18 -6.61 11.57
N LEU A 628 -4.73 -7.57 10.83
CA LEU A 628 -4.35 -7.93 9.48
C LEU A 628 -5.53 -7.71 8.51
N VAL A 629 -5.22 -7.43 7.24
CA VAL A 629 -6.19 -7.30 6.15
C VAL A 629 -5.91 -8.34 5.08
N TRP A 630 -6.97 -8.93 4.53
CA TRP A 630 -6.84 -9.83 3.39
C TRP A 630 -6.44 -9.06 2.13
N ARG A 631 -5.38 -9.52 1.48
CA ARG A 631 -4.95 -9.02 0.18
C ARG A 631 -5.16 -10.12 -0.87
N ASP A 632 -6.00 -9.81 -1.85
CA ASP A 632 -6.12 -10.62 -3.06
C ASP A 632 -4.92 -10.39 -3.99
N ALA A 633 -4.36 -11.48 -4.50
CA ALA A 633 -3.34 -11.49 -5.54
C ALA A 633 -3.91 -12.11 -6.83
N PRO A 634 -3.29 -11.85 -8.01
CA PRO A 634 -3.73 -12.45 -9.27
C PRO A 634 -3.72 -13.98 -9.28
N SER A 635 -2.96 -14.61 -8.39
CA SER A 635 -2.95 -16.04 -8.14
C SER A 635 -3.27 -16.34 -6.68
N ASP A 636 -4.11 -17.35 -6.44
CA ASP A 636 -4.66 -17.66 -5.11
C ASP A 636 -3.57 -18.03 -4.08
N ASP A 637 -2.44 -18.58 -4.53
CA ASP A 637 -1.30 -18.95 -3.70
C ASP A 637 -0.53 -17.75 -3.12
N LEU A 638 -0.69 -16.55 -3.71
CA LEU A 638 -0.07 -15.32 -3.25
C LEU A 638 -1.00 -14.46 -2.37
N SER A 639 -2.30 -14.81 -2.31
CA SER A 639 -3.30 -14.14 -1.49
C SER A 639 -3.11 -14.51 -0.02
N ARG A 640 -3.03 -13.50 0.86
CA ARG A 640 -2.74 -13.70 2.28
C ARG A 640 -3.22 -12.53 3.12
N PHE A 641 -3.28 -12.74 4.43
CA PHE A 641 -3.43 -11.65 5.39
C PHE A 641 -2.09 -10.91 5.54
N GLU A 642 -2.12 -9.58 5.42
CA GLU A 642 -0.98 -8.70 5.66
C GLU A 642 -1.25 -7.84 6.89
N PRO A 643 -0.28 -7.67 7.81
CA PRO A 643 -0.46 -6.83 8.99
C PRO A 643 -0.65 -5.36 8.59
N ILE A 644 -1.55 -4.66 9.28
CA ILE A 644 -1.76 -3.21 9.13
C ILE A 644 -1.47 -2.44 10.42
N ALA A 645 -1.56 -3.10 11.58
CA ALA A 645 -1.15 -2.57 12.87
C ALA A 645 -0.82 -3.71 13.85
N THR A 646 0.12 -3.48 14.76
CA THR A 646 0.40 -4.34 15.92
C THR A 646 0.43 -3.48 17.18
N SER A 647 0.10 -4.05 18.33
CA SER A 647 0.00 -3.36 19.61
C SER A 647 0.30 -4.26 20.80
N THR A 648 0.56 -3.65 21.94
CA THR A 648 0.50 -4.30 23.25
C THR A 648 -0.79 -3.88 23.96
N VAL A 649 -1.69 -4.82 24.22
CA VAL A 649 -2.94 -4.60 24.95
C VAL A 649 -2.77 -5.11 26.38
N ARG A 650 -2.98 -4.23 27.37
CA ARG A 650 -2.94 -4.59 28.80
C ARG A 650 -4.35 -4.62 29.34
N LEU A 651 -4.72 -5.76 29.91
CA LEU A 651 -6.02 -6.03 30.52
C LEU A 651 -5.82 -6.19 32.03
N ALA A 652 -6.78 -5.72 32.82
CA ALA A 652 -6.75 -5.83 34.27
C ALA A 652 -8.15 -6.16 34.82
N ARG A 653 -8.24 -6.45 36.12
CA ARG A 653 -9.51 -6.62 36.85
C ARG A 653 -10.01 -5.33 37.50
N GLY A 654 -9.16 -4.30 37.57
CA GLY A 654 -9.49 -2.98 38.09
C GLY A 654 -8.62 -1.91 37.42
N TYR A 655 -9.07 -0.66 37.50
CA TYR A 655 -8.34 0.48 36.96
C TYR A 655 -7.27 0.97 37.94
N GLY A 656 -6.11 1.36 37.42
CA GLY A 656 -5.05 2.00 38.21
C GLY A 656 -5.40 3.44 38.61
N ASP A 657 -4.54 4.07 39.40
CA ASP A 657 -4.72 5.46 39.82
C ASP A 657 -4.48 6.43 38.64
N PRO A 658 -5.41 7.37 38.38
CA PRO A 658 -5.25 8.32 37.29
C PRO A 658 -4.19 9.38 37.61
N PRO A 659 -3.42 9.85 36.61
CA PRO A 659 -2.59 11.03 36.78
C PRO A 659 -3.46 12.28 37.03
N PRO A 660 -2.87 13.38 37.55
CA PRO A 660 -3.58 14.64 37.73
C PRO A 660 -4.22 15.12 36.43
N SER A 661 -5.49 15.54 36.52
CA SER A 661 -6.22 16.13 35.41
C SER A 661 -5.69 17.52 35.07
N TRP A 662 -5.61 17.85 33.79
CA TRP A 662 -5.28 19.21 33.36
C TRP A 662 -6.45 20.17 33.53
N HIS A 663 -6.10 21.42 33.84
CA HIS A 663 -7.02 22.53 33.69
C HIS A 663 -7.11 22.97 32.23
N PRO A 664 -8.27 23.47 31.78
CA PRO A 664 -8.42 24.03 30.43
C PRO A 664 -7.37 25.12 30.12
N PRO A 665 -6.88 25.24 28.87
CA PRO A 665 -5.91 26.27 28.48
C PRO A 665 -6.44 27.67 28.81
N ARG A 666 -5.61 28.53 29.41
CA ARG A 666 -6.05 29.88 29.84
C ARG A 666 -6.31 30.81 28.66
N ASP A 667 -5.63 30.58 27.56
CA ASP A 667 -5.64 31.36 26.31
C ASP A 667 -6.70 30.87 25.30
N ARG A 668 -7.50 29.86 25.65
CA ARG A 668 -8.51 29.29 24.74
C ARG A 668 -9.60 30.30 24.37
N CYS A 669 -9.97 30.33 23.10
CA CYS A 669 -11.15 31.05 22.61
C CYS A 669 -12.14 30.05 21.98
N LYS A 670 -13.43 30.38 22.01
CA LYS A 670 -14.48 29.54 21.42
C LYS A 670 -14.23 29.40 19.91
N ALA A 671 -14.12 28.17 19.43
CA ALA A 671 -13.97 27.86 18.02
C ALA A 671 -15.34 27.72 17.33
N SER A 672 -15.36 27.84 16.00
CA SER A 672 -16.53 27.49 15.19
C SER A 672 -16.69 25.97 15.13
N ASP A 673 -17.88 25.49 14.75
CA ASP A 673 -18.12 24.07 14.55
C ASP A 673 -17.19 23.53 13.43
N PRO A 674 -16.25 22.61 13.77
CA PRO A 674 -15.31 22.09 12.80
C PRO A 674 -15.95 21.17 11.76
N TYR A 675 -17.11 20.57 12.03
CA TYR A 675 -17.84 19.76 11.05
C TYR A 675 -18.51 20.66 10.00
N GLN A 676 -19.19 21.71 10.44
CA GLN A 676 -19.86 22.65 9.53
C GLN A 676 -18.85 23.43 8.67
N SER A 677 -17.71 23.82 9.25
CA SER A 677 -16.64 24.53 8.54
C SER A 677 -15.77 23.63 7.66
N GLY A 678 -15.92 22.30 7.75
CA GLY A 678 -15.11 21.31 7.02
C GLY A 678 -13.64 21.23 7.46
N ALA A 679 -13.32 21.72 8.67
CA ALA A 679 -12.02 21.50 9.30
C ALA A 679 -11.83 20.01 9.64
N LEU A 680 -12.92 19.35 10.04
CA LEU A 680 -13.00 17.90 10.19
C LEU A 680 -13.81 17.29 9.04
N PHE A 681 -13.33 16.16 8.54
CA PHE A 681 -13.94 15.44 7.43
C PHE A 681 -15.02 14.42 7.85
N HIS A 682 -15.31 14.37 9.15
CA HIS A 682 -16.25 13.45 9.76
C HIS A 682 -17.70 13.78 9.37
N GLY A 683 -18.46 12.77 8.97
CA GLY A 683 -19.91 12.82 8.75
C GLY A 683 -20.71 12.55 10.03
N PRO A 684 -22.05 12.61 9.95
CA PRO A 684 -22.95 12.60 11.11
C PRO A 684 -22.76 11.44 12.09
N ALA A 685 -22.33 10.26 11.63
CA ALA A 685 -22.08 9.11 12.49
C ALA A 685 -21.01 9.37 13.58
N PHE A 686 -20.05 10.27 13.29
CA PHE A 686 -18.91 10.62 14.15
C PHE A 686 -19.05 12.00 14.83
N HIS A 687 -20.17 12.70 14.66
CA HIS A 687 -20.38 14.03 15.26
C HIS A 687 -20.63 13.94 16.77
N ARG A 688 -19.53 13.89 17.54
CA ARG A 688 -19.56 13.82 19.01
C ARG A 688 -19.38 15.18 19.69
N LEU A 689 -18.78 16.14 19.00
CA LEU A 689 -18.33 17.42 19.56
C LEU A 689 -19.51 18.39 19.72
N GLN A 690 -19.74 18.86 20.94
CA GLN A 690 -20.76 19.86 21.29
C GLN A 690 -20.17 21.26 21.42
N GLU A 691 -19.00 21.37 22.06
CA GLU A 691 -18.29 22.64 22.23
C GLU A 691 -16.79 22.45 22.01
N LEU A 692 -16.14 23.44 21.39
CA LEU A 692 -14.69 23.47 21.20
C LEU A 692 -14.14 24.85 21.51
N SER A 693 -13.05 24.89 22.26
CA SER A 693 -12.23 26.08 22.46
C SER A 693 -10.76 25.75 22.19
N VAL A 694 -10.07 26.61 21.44
CA VAL A 694 -8.68 26.40 21.02
C VAL A 694 -7.85 27.61 21.42
N GLY A 695 -6.67 27.38 21.97
CA GLY A 695 -5.62 28.38 22.22
C GLY A 695 -4.29 27.94 21.61
N ALA A 696 -3.25 28.75 21.76
CA ALA A 696 -1.88 28.40 21.35
C ALA A 696 -1.28 27.29 22.22
N SER A 697 -1.71 27.17 23.49
CA SER A 697 -1.21 26.13 24.40
C SER A 697 -1.97 24.79 24.37
N GLY A 698 -3.02 24.69 23.54
CA GLY A 698 -3.82 23.47 23.38
C GLY A 698 -5.32 23.74 23.15
N SER A 699 -6.15 22.71 23.28
CA SER A 699 -7.61 22.82 23.15
C SER A 699 -8.36 22.15 24.30
N SER A 700 -9.62 22.56 24.44
CA SER A 700 -10.61 22.00 25.37
C SER A 700 -11.91 21.78 24.60
N ALA A 701 -12.42 20.56 24.65
CA ALA A 701 -13.58 20.09 23.90
C ALA A 701 -14.59 19.43 24.84
N ILE A 702 -15.88 19.57 24.53
CA ILE A 702 -16.98 18.88 25.20
C ILE A 702 -17.62 17.94 24.19
N LEU A 703 -17.65 16.65 24.50
CA LEU A 703 -18.15 15.58 23.64
C LEU A 703 -19.40 14.92 24.25
N ASP A 704 -20.31 14.42 23.41
CA ASP A 704 -21.42 13.56 23.82
C ASP A 704 -21.09 12.08 23.59
N ALA A 705 -21.07 11.30 24.67
CA ALA A 705 -20.74 9.88 24.61
C ALA A 705 -21.81 9.02 23.91
N ALA A 706 -23.06 9.49 23.75
CA ALA A 706 -24.19 8.70 23.24
C ALA A 706 -24.54 8.97 21.76
N VAL A 707 -24.23 10.15 21.21
CA VAL A 707 -24.77 10.60 19.91
C VAL A 707 -24.01 10.04 18.71
N GLY A 708 -24.68 9.31 17.81
CA GLY A 708 -24.10 8.84 16.54
C GLY A 708 -24.54 7.42 16.20
N SER A 709 -24.11 6.90 15.06
CA SER A 709 -24.50 5.57 14.55
C SER A 709 -23.33 4.59 14.41
N VAL A 710 -22.10 5.02 14.68
CA VAL A 710 -20.93 4.14 14.73
C VAL A 710 -21.14 3.08 15.82
N PRO A 711 -20.86 1.79 15.55
CA PRO A 711 -20.98 0.72 16.55
C PRO A 711 -20.17 1.04 17.80
N HIS A 712 -20.70 0.74 18.99
CA HIS A 712 -20.03 1.11 20.24
C HIS A 712 -18.62 0.48 20.35
N GLY A 713 -18.47 -0.81 20.11
CA GLY A 713 -17.17 -1.47 20.32
C GLY A 713 -16.81 -1.64 21.80
N ALA A 714 -15.57 -2.05 22.08
CA ALA A 714 -15.10 -2.36 23.44
C ALA A 714 -14.78 -1.12 24.29
N LEU A 715 -14.34 -0.03 23.65
CA LEU A 715 -13.86 1.20 24.26
C LEU A 715 -14.68 2.44 23.84
N ASN A 716 -15.81 2.25 23.16
CA ASN A 716 -16.57 3.32 22.48
C ASN A 716 -15.75 3.94 21.34
N GLN A 717 -15.57 3.21 20.23
CA GLN A 717 -14.66 3.59 19.13
C GLN A 717 -14.96 4.99 18.56
N ALA A 718 -16.22 5.40 18.55
CA ALA A 718 -16.63 6.71 18.07
C ALA A 718 -16.28 7.84 19.05
N LEU A 719 -16.37 7.57 20.34
CA LEU A 719 -15.93 8.51 21.37
C LEU A 719 -14.41 8.63 21.39
N LEU A 720 -13.69 7.51 21.26
CA LEU A 720 -12.22 7.52 21.13
C LEU A 720 -11.77 8.38 19.95
N ASP A 721 -12.41 8.21 18.79
CA ASP A 721 -12.16 9.04 17.62
C ASP A 721 -12.50 10.52 17.90
N GLY A 722 -13.65 10.77 18.54
CA GLY A 722 -14.04 12.10 19.01
C GLY A 722 -13.00 12.79 19.92
N LEU A 723 -12.16 12.04 20.64
CA LEU A 723 -11.10 12.63 21.49
C LEU A 723 -10.06 13.39 20.68
N VAL A 724 -9.83 13.02 19.41
CA VAL A 724 -8.84 13.69 18.57
C VAL A 724 -9.40 14.92 17.84
N HIS A 725 -10.73 15.09 17.81
CA HIS A 725 -11.42 16.18 17.09
C HIS A 725 -11.10 17.58 17.64
N GLY A 726 -10.48 17.68 18.81
CA GLY A 726 -10.00 18.93 19.37
C GLY A 726 -8.67 19.40 18.78
N ILE A 727 -7.99 18.59 17.98
CA ILE A 727 -6.73 18.94 17.31
C ILE A 727 -7.05 19.74 16.04
N PRO A 728 -6.37 20.89 15.79
CA PRO A 728 -6.53 21.63 14.55
C PRO A 728 -5.74 20.97 13.42
N HIS A 729 -6.18 19.79 12.96
CA HIS A 729 -5.46 18.94 12.01
C HIS A 729 -5.12 19.63 10.68
N ASP A 730 -5.91 20.63 10.28
CA ASP A 730 -5.70 21.40 9.05
C ASP A 730 -5.19 22.83 9.27
N ASP A 731 -4.80 23.16 10.51
CA ASP A 731 -4.22 24.46 10.90
C ASP A 731 -3.29 24.28 12.13
N LEU A 732 -2.32 23.37 12.03
CA LEU A 732 -1.37 23.10 13.11
C LEU A 732 -0.40 24.26 13.36
N THR A 733 -0.33 25.24 12.46
CA THR A 733 0.47 26.47 12.64
C THR A 733 0.09 27.22 13.92
N ARG A 734 -1.14 27.02 14.43
CA ARG A 734 -1.60 27.54 15.72
C ARG A 734 -0.80 27.05 16.91
N TRP A 735 -0.22 25.86 16.83
CA TRP A 735 0.51 25.21 17.92
C TRP A 735 2.01 25.12 17.65
N SER A 736 2.44 25.22 16.39
CA SER A 736 3.85 25.20 16.03
C SER A 736 4.12 25.97 14.74
N GLU A 737 5.01 26.97 14.82
CA GLU A 737 5.45 27.78 13.65
C GLU A 737 6.35 26.99 12.68
N THR A 738 6.83 25.80 13.07
CA THR A 738 7.67 24.96 12.20
C THR A 738 6.87 24.10 11.23
N VAL A 739 5.55 23.98 11.44
CA VAL A 739 4.65 23.26 10.52
C VAL A 739 4.26 24.16 9.37
N ASP A 740 4.34 23.66 8.14
CA ASP A 740 3.86 24.39 6.97
C ASP A 740 2.33 24.53 7.00
N ALA A 741 1.81 25.71 6.64
CA ALA A 741 0.37 25.93 6.55
C ALA A 741 -0.31 25.04 5.48
N GLU A 742 0.46 24.42 4.59
CA GLU A 742 0.00 23.49 3.56
C GLU A 742 -0.03 22.02 3.98
N ASP A 743 0.48 21.70 5.18
CA ASP A 743 0.50 20.35 5.71
C ASP A 743 -0.78 20.05 6.51
N LEU A 744 -1.35 18.87 6.26
CA LEU A 744 -2.41 18.30 7.08
C LEU A 744 -1.85 17.21 7.97
N ALA A 745 -2.36 17.12 9.19
CA ALA A 745 -1.99 16.07 10.12
C ALA A 745 -3.04 14.96 10.16
N TYR A 746 -2.57 13.72 10.14
CA TYR A 746 -3.41 12.54 10.19
C TYR A 746 -2.92 11.55 11.26
N PRO A 747 -3.81 10.92 12.05
CA PRO A 747 -3.44 9.90 13.02
C PRO A 747 -2.59 8.78 12.40
N PHE A 748 -1.43 8.52 13.00
CA PHE A 748 -0.44 7.56 12.49
C PHE A 748 -0.05 6.50 13.53
N GLN A 749 0.14 6.90 14.79
CA GLN A 749 0.59 6.01 15.85
C GLN A 749 0.01 6.40 17.22
N ILE A 750 -0.41 5.42 18.02
CA ILE A 750 -0.65 5.56 19.45
C ILE A 750 0.58 5.04 20.18
N ARG A 751 1.30 5.92 20.89
CA ARG A 751 2.42 5.48 21.73
C ARG A 751 1.90 4.80 23.00
N SER A 752 0.88 5.40 23.61
CA SER A 752 0.21 4.90 24.80
C SER A 752 -1.22 5.40 24.83
N ALA A 753 -2.18 4.53 25.11
CA ALA A 753 -3.55 4.89 25.48
C ALA A 753 -3.90 4.18 26.79
N ARG A 754 -4.08 4.93 27.88
CA ARG A 754 -4.40 4.41 29.22
C ARG A 754 -5.85 4.73 29.58
N PHE A 755 -6.52 3.81 30.24
CA PHE A 755 -7.90 3.95 30.69
C PHE A 755 -7.99 3.78 32.21
N TYR A 756 -8.83 4.60 32.84
CA TYR A 756 -8.97 4.69 34.31
C TYR A 756 -10.44 4.52 34.77
N GLY A 757 -11.31 4.13 33.86
CA GLY A 757 -12.73 3.90 34.10
C GLY A 757 -13.41 3.22 32.91
N PRO A 758 -14.66 2.74 33.08
CA PRO A 758 -15.42 2.13 31.99
C PRO A 758 -15.66 3.14 30.86
N PRO A 759 -15.72 2.69 29.59
CA PRO A 759 -15.96 3.57 28.45
C PRO A 759 -17.32 4.28 28.62
N PRO A 760 -17.36 5.62 28.58
CA PRO A 760 -18.61 6.36 28.68
C PRO A 760 -19.53 6.01 27.53
N SER A 761 -20.79 5.70 27.84
CA SER A 761 -21.83 5.42 26.84
C SER A 761 -22.92 6.49 26.80
N ARG A 762 -22.92 7.41 27.79
CA ARG A 762 -23.88 8.51 27.95
C ARG A 762 -23.22 9.67 28.69
N GLY A 763 -23.80 10.85 28.55
CA GLY A 763 -23.34 12.05 29.24
C GLY A 763 -22.22 12.76 28.50
N SER A 764 -21.71 13.81 29.15
CA SER A 764 -20.72 14.72 28.58
C SER A 764 -19.30 14.31 28.98
N VAL A 765 -18.38 14.34 28.02
CA VAL A 765 -16.96 14.02 28.21
C VAL A 765 -16.13 15.25 27.87
N ARG A 766 -15.39 15.78 28.85
CA ARG A 766 -14.45 16.89 28.64
C ARG A 766 -13.12 16.34 28.14
N CYS A 767 -12.66 16.79 26.99
CA CYS A 767 -11.40 16.40 26.38
C CYS A 767 -10.42 17.59 26.38
N GLU A 768 -9.22 17.37 26.91
CA GLU A 768 -8.14 18.34 26.98
C GLU A 768 -6.96 17.86 26.14
N THR A 769 -6.55 18.64 25.14
CA THR A 769 -5.46 18.26 24.22
C THR A 769 -4.30 19.26 24.27
N ARG A 770 -3.06 18.77 24.26
CA ARG A 770 -1.83 19.57 24.28
C ARG A 770 -0.87 19.08 23.20
N PHE A 771 -0.23 20.03 22.50
CA PHE A 771 0.89 19.73 21.61
C PHE A 771 2.14 19.40 22.45
N ALA A 772 2.81 18.30 22.11
CA ALA A 772 3.95 17.77 22.86
C ALA A 772 5.25 17.73 22.03
N GLY A 773 5.31 18.50 20.94
CA GLY A 773 6.48 18.56 20.06
C GLY A 773 6.43 17.50 18.96
N PHE A 774 7.59 16.97 18.59
CA PHE A 774 7.76 16.03 17.48
C PHE A 774 8.57 14.81 17.91
N VAL A 775 8.40 13.68 17.22
CA VAL A 775 9.19 12.46 17.44
C VAL A 775 10.02 12.11 16.22
N GLY A 776 11.34 12.02 16.37
CA GLY A 776 12.28 11.68 15.30
C GLY A 776 12.50 12.78 14.25
N SER A 777 11.43 13.38 13.72
CA SER A 777 11.48 14.52 12.79
C SER A 777 10.22 15.39 12.90
N GLU A 778 10.26 16.62 12.39
CA GLU A 778 9.12 17.56 12.37
C GLU A 778 7.90 17.03 11.58
N ARG A 779 8.08 15.97 10.79
CA ARG A 779 6.98 15.30 10.09
C ARG A 779 6.01 14.56 11.04
N PHE A 780 6.41 14.28 12.28
CA PHE A 780 5.65 13.46 13.22
C PHE A 780 5.28 14.22 14.50
N PRO A 781 4.30 15.13 14.46
CA PRO A 781 3.83 15.86 15.64
C PRO A 781 3.19 14.91 16.68
N VAL A 782 3.43 15.22 17.95
CA VAL A 782 2.95 14.45 19.10
C VAL A 782 1.90 15.26 19.86
N PHE A 783 0.81 14.61 20.23
CA PHE A 783 -0.29 15.18 20.99
C PHE A 783 -0.57 14.34 22.22
N ARG A 784 -0.81 15.02 23.34
CA ARG A 784 -1.28 14.36 24.57
C ARG A 784 -2.70 14.79 24.87
N ILE A 785 -3.54 13.82 25.20
CA ILE A 785 -4.98 14.00 25.34
C ILE A 785 -5.40 13.42 26.70
N GLN A 786 -6.24 14.15 27.43
CA GLN A 786 -6.92 13.66 28.63
C GLN A 786 -8.43 13.81 28.47
N ALA A 787 -9.18 12.72 28.67
CA ALA A 787 -10.64 12.72 28.62
C ALA A 787 -11.21 12.50 30.02
N LEU A 788 -12.17 13.33 30.43
CA LEU A 788 -12.77 13.32 31.76
C LEU A 788 -14.30 13.17 31.70
N THR A 789 -14.85 12.47 32.68
CA THR A 789 -16.29 12.25 32.88
C THR A 789 -16.58 12.56 34.34
N ASP A 790 -17.57 13.39 34.63
CA ASP A 790 -17.90 13.83 36.00
C ASP A 790 -16.65 14.30 36.80
N GLU A 791 -15.77 15.06 36.14
CA GLU A 791 -14.48 15.56 36.66
C GLU A 791 -13.46 14.47 37.06
N ARG A 792 -13.68 13.22 36.68
CA ARG A 792 -12.72 12.11 36.83
C ARG A 792 -12.08 11.76 35.49
N LEU A 793 -10.79 11.47 35.49
CA LEU A 793 -10.08 11.07 34.29
C LEU A 793 -10.56 9.68 33.85
N TRP A 794 -10.96 9.55 32.59
CA TRP A 794 -11.31 8.28 31.95
C TRP A 794 -10.18 7.77 31.07
N ALA A 795 -9.57 8.62 30.24
CA ALA A 795 -8.52 8.20 29.33
C ALA A 795 -7.38 9.21 29.26
N ALA A 796 -6.14 8.72 29.08
CA ALA A 796 -4.96 9.52 28.76
C ALA A 796 -4.23 8.90 27.55
N ILE A 797 -4.06 9.67 26.48
CA ILE A 797 -3.56 9.18 25.19
C ILE A 797 -2.37 10.03 24.74
N GLU A 798 -1.30 9.39 24.30
CA GLU A 798 -0.20 10.01 23.54
C GLU A 798 -0.28 9.55 22.08
N LEU A 799 -0.76 10.45 21.22
CA LEU A 799 -0.99 10.27 19.79
C LEU A 799 0.17 10.90 19.01
N VAL A 800 0.59 10.24 17.94
CA VAL A 800 1.48 10.78 16.92
C VAL A 800 0.71 10.85 15.61
N GLU A 801 0.71 12.02 14.99
CA GLU A 801 0.20 12.20 13.63
C GLU A 801 1.35 12.30 12.64
N VAL A 802 1.03 12.21 11.35
CA VAL A 802 1.99 12.43 10.26
C VAL A 802 1.51 13.59 9.40
N LEU A 803 2.46 14.48 9.07
CA LEU A 803 2.23 15.60 8.16
C LEU A 803 2.24 15.14 6.70
N VAL A 804 1.22 15.54 5.96
CA VAL A 804 1.02 15.23 4.54
C VAL A 804 0.82 16.52 3.74
N PRO A 805 1.67 16.80 2.74
CA PRO A 805 1.63 18.05 1.98
C PRO A 805 0.51 18.05 0.93
N MET A 806 -0.35 19.07 0.98
CA MET A 806 -1.50 19.19 0.08
C MET A 806 -1.19 19.86 -1.26
N GLY A 807 -0.06 20.57 -1.38
CA GLY A 807 0.37 21.30 -2.58
C GLY A 807 -0.58 22.42 -3.01
N GLU A 808 -0.23 23.11 -4.11
CA GLU A 808 -0.84 24.41 -4.48
C GLU A 808 -2.38 24.39 -4.64
N HIS A 809 -2.95 23.29 -5.13
CA HIS A 809 -4.40 23.14 -5.34
C HIS A 809 -5.20 22.87 -4.04
N GLY A 810 -4.52 22.49 -2.94
CA GLY A 810 -5.13 22.18 -1.65
C GLY A 810 -5.21 23.34 -0.66
N ARG A 811 -4.68 24.53 -1.02
CA ARG A 811 -4.52 25.70 -0.13
C ARG A 811 -5.83 26.29 0.42
N SER A 812 -6.93 26.18 -0.33
CA SER A 812 -8.23 26.70 0.11
C SER A 812 -9.15 25.55 0.49
N ARG A 813 -9.52 25.49 1.78
CA ARG A 813 -10.48 24.53 2.31
C ARG A 813 -11.78 24.53 1.51
N GLU A 814 -12.32 25.71 1.19
CA GLU A 814 -13.53 25.88 0.39
C GLU A 814 -13.38 25.25 -1.00
N LYS A 815 -12.33 25.60 -1.75
CA LYS A 815 -12.11 25.02 -3.09
C LYS A 815 -11.96 23.50 -3.06
N ARG A 816 -11.26 22.98 -2.04
CA ARG A 816 -11.06 21.54 -1.85
C ARG A 816 -12.38 20.81 -1.61
N LEU A 817 -13.27 21.36 -0.78
CA LEU A 817 -14.59 20.77 -0.52
C LEU A 817 -15.45 20.83 -1.79
N THR A 818 -15.49 21.97 -2.46
CA THR A 818 -16.24 22.16 -3.70
C THR A 818 -15.81 21.16 -4.79
N PHE A 819 -14.50 20.89 -4.91
CA PHE A 819 -13.96 19.94 -5.88
C PHE A 819 -14.15 18.47 -5.44
N LEU A 820 -13.63 18.07 -4.27
CA LEU A 820 -13.59 16.65 -3.88
C LEU A 820 -14.93 16.13 -3.33
N ARG A 821 -15.63 16.93 -2.52
CA ARG A 821 -16.90 16.54 -1.86
C ARG A 821 -18.09 16.83 -2.76
N ASP A 822 -18.20 18.07 -3.24
CA ASP A 822 -19.39 18.53 -3.99
C ASP A 822 -19.30 18.23 -5.49
N ARG A 823 -18.13 17.78 -5.97
CA ARG A 823 -17.85 17.42 -7.38
C ARG A 823 -18.24 18.54 -8.35
N GLN A 824 -17.98 19.79 -7.96
CA GLN A 824 -18.22 20.96 -8.78
C GLN A 824 -16.95 21.40 -9.50
N PHE A 825 -17.11 21.83 -10.74
CA PHE A 825 -16.01 22.35 -11.53
C PHE A 825 -15.50 23.68 -10.97
N LEU A 826 -14.18 23.81 -10.86
CA LEU A 826 -13.51 25.06 -10.54
C LEU A 826 -12.44 25.35 -11.61
N PRO A 827 -12.45 26.54 -12.25
CA PRO A 827 -11.45 26.89 -13.25
C PRO A 827 -10.03 26.78 -12.71
N GLY A 828 -9.16 26.09 -13.45
CA GLY A 828 -7.74 25.90 -13.09
C GLY A 828 -7.49 25.00 -11.89
N ILE A 829 -8.51 24.31 -11.35
CA ILE A 829 -8.35 23.31 -10.29
C ILE A 829 -8.42 21.91 -10.91
N GLY A 830 -7.44 21.09 -10.56
CA GLY A 830 -7.30 19.70 -10.97
C GLY A 830 -6.02 19.11 -10.36
N LEU A 831 -5.65 17.90 -10.79
CA LEU A 831 -4.38 17.29 -10.41
C LEU A 831 -3.27 17.77 -11.35
N SER A 832 -3.64 18.08 -12.58
CA SER A 832 -2.77 18.55 -13.64
C SER A 832 -2.44 20.03 -13.52
N SER A 833 -1.33 20.43 -14.14
CA SER A 833 -1.03 21.82 -14.46
C SER A 833 -1.68 22.23 -15.78
N PHE A 834 -2.17 23.47 -15.85
CA PHE A 834 -2.90 24.00 -16.99
C PHE A 834 -2.13 25.17 -17.62
N THR A 835 -1.86 25.07 -18.92
CA THR A 835 -1.30 26.13 -19.76
C THR A 835 -2.20 26.31 -20.99
N GLU A 836 -2.07 27.42 -21.72
CA GLU A 836 -2.97 27.73 -22.84
C GLU A 836 -2.96 26.60 -23.90
N GLY A 837 -4.09 25.89 -24.05
CA GLY A 837 -4.27 24.76 -24.97
C GLY A 837 -3.56 23.46 -24.59
N GLN A 838 -2.92 23.38 -23.40
CA GLN A 838 -2.18 22.20 -22.94
C GLN A 838 -2.34 21.93 -21.45
N THR A 839 -2.49 20.66 -21.11
CA THR A 839 -2.56 20.15 -19.73
C THR A 839 -1.47 19.12 -19.52
N ARG A 840 -0.74 19.23 -18.41
CA ARG A 840 0.34 18.30 -18.06
C ARG A 840 0.13 17.75 -16.65
N LEU A 841 0.27 16.44 -16.52
CA LEU A 841 0.23 15.75 -15.24
C LEU A 841 1.41 14.80 -15.10
N ALA A 842 2.17 14.89 -14.00
CA ALA A 842 3.29 13.99 -13.75
C ALA A 842 2.85 12.68 -13.03
N PHE A 843 3.50 11.55 -13.33
CA PHE A 843 3.34 10.29 -12.58
C PHE A 843 3.66 10.46 -11.10
N GLN A 844 4.72 11.23 -10.79
CA GLN A 844 5.12 11.51 -9.42
C GLN A 844 4.05 12.31 -8.66
N GLU A 845 3.38 13.27 -9.32
CA GLU A 845 2.28 14.03 -8.72
C GLU A 845 1.11 13.11 -8.38
N VAL A 846 0.74 12.20 -9.29
CA VAL A 846 -0.29 11.18 -9.00
C VAL A 846 0.11 10.30 -7.82
N ALA A 847 1.35 9.78 -7.80
CA ALA A 847 1.83 8.92 -6.73
C ALA A 847 1.89 9.63 -5.36
N GLN A 848 2.27 10.91 -5.33
CA GLN A 848 2.30 11.72 -4.10
C GLN A 848 0.89 12.06 -3.60
N LYS A 849 -0.05 12.34 -4.52
CA LYS A 849 -1.43 12.70 -4.16
C LYS A 849 -2.30 11.48 -3.87
N ASP A 850 -1.90 10.29 -4.29
CA ASP A 850 -2.50 9.01 -3.92
C ASP A 850 -1.86 8.39 -2.65
N TRP A 851 -1.38 9.23 -1.72
CA TRP A 851 -0.84 8.80 -0.42
C TRP A 851 -1.87 7.97 0.37
N LEU A 852 -3.15 8.31 0.24
CA LEU A 852 -4.26 7.47 0.61
C LEU A 852 -4.64 6.65 -0.63
N LYS A 853 -4.12 5.43 -0.71
CA LYS A 853 -4.21 4.55 -1.88
C LYS A 853 -5.64 4.47 -2.45
N GLY A 854 -5.79 4.82 -3.73
CA GLY A 854 -7.03 4.77 -4.48
C GLY A 854 -7.86 6.07 -4.48
N SER A 855 -7.43 7.10 -3.75
CA SER A 855 -8.10 8.40 -3.69
C SER A 855 -8.15 9.12 -5.04
N VAL A 856 -7.07 9.08 -5.83
CA VAL A 856 -7.05 9.72 -7.16
C VAL A 856 -8.00 8.99 -8.10
N ALA A 857 -7.96 7.66 -8.13
CA ALA A 857 -8.86 6.83 -8.92
C ALA A 857 -10.34 7.11 -8.60
N HIS A 858 -10.67 7.25 -7.31
CA HIS A 858 -12.02 7.60 -6.87
C HIS A 858 -12.45 9.01 -7.29
N ALA A 859 -11.61 10.01 -7.07
CA ALA A 859 -11.92 11.41 -7.37
C ALA A 859 -12.19 11.66 -8.86
N TYR A 860 -11.47 10.95 -9.73
CA TYR A 860 -11.59 11.08 -11.18
C TYR A 860 -12.51 10.05 -11.83
N CYS A 861 -13.08 9.11 -11.07
CA CYS A 861 -13.78 7.94 -11.61
C CYS A 861 -12.95 7.26 -12.71
N ALA A 862 -11.72 6.90 -12.36
CA ALA A 862 -10.72 6.31 -13.24
C ALA A 862 -10.19 4.99 -12.64
N THR A 863 -9.59 4.14 -13.47
CA THR A 863 -9.00 2.86 -13.05
C THR A 863 -7.71 2.60 -13.83
N GLY A 864 -6.88 1.68 -13.34
CA GLY A 864 -5.63 1.28 -13.98
C GLY A 864 -4.43 1.36 -13.03
N ASP A 865 -3.27 0.92 -13.51
CA ASP A 865 -1.99 1.18 -12.87
C ASP A 865 -1.64 2.67 -12.90
N LEU A 866 -0.50 3.06 -12.32
CA LEU A 866 -0.08 4.46 -12.25
C LEU A 866 -0.08 5.12 -13.64
N THR A 867 0.40 4.44 -14.67
CA THR A 867 0.50 4.99 -16.03
C THR A 867 -0.88 5.21 -16.65
N ALA A 868 -1.75 4.19 -16.61
CA ALA A 868 -3.10 4.27 -17.14
C ALA A 868 -3.97 5.27 -16.37
N LEU A 869 -3.81 5.31 -15.04
CA LEU A 869 -4.50 6.26 -14.17
C LEU A 869 -4.07 7.69 -14.49
N THR A 870 -2.77 7.98 -14.52
CA THR A 870 -2.25 9.32 -14.87
C THR A 870 -2.74 9.76 -16.24
N ARG A 871 -2.73 8.88 -17.23
CA ARG A 871 -3.25 9.18 -18.57
C ARG A 871 -4.71 9.58 -18.56
N THR A 872 -5.54 8.79 -17.88
CA THR A 872 -6.98 9.05 -17.80
C THR A 872 -7.26 10.36 -17.05
N VAL A 873 -6.56 10.60 -15.94
CA VAL A 873 -6.70 11.82 -15.14
C VAL A 873 -6.30 13.06 -15.94
N ALA A 874 -5.17 13.04 -16.65
CA ALA A 874 -4.73 14.16 -17.46
C ALA A 874 -5.73 14.52 -18.57
N ILE A 875 -6.30 13.50 -19.23
CA ILE A 875 -7.34 13.71 -20.25
C ILE A 875 -8.60 14.31 -19.62
N LYS A 876 -9.06 13.74 -18.50
CA LYS A 876 -10.25 14.23 -17.80
C LYS A 876 -10.08 15.66 -17.31
N ASP A 877 -8.92 16.02 -16.76
CA ASP A 877 -8.59 17.38 -16.34
C ASP A 877 -8.61 18.36 -17.52
N HIS A 878 -7.97 17.99 -18.63
CA HIS A 878 -7.95 18.84 -19.83
C HIS A 878 -9.36 19.11 -20.36
N LEU A 879 -10.14 18.04 -20.51
CA LEU A 879 -11.51 18.10 -21.00
C LEU A 879 -12.45 18.81 -20.02
N ALA A 880 -12.23 18.67 -18.72
CA ALA A 880 -12.96 19.39 -17.67
C ALA A 880 -12.82 20.91 -17.85
N GLN A 881 -11.62 21.41 -18.11
CA GLN A 881 -11.40 22.84 -18.37
C GLN A 881 -12.11 23.32 -19.65
N LEU A 882 -12.09 22.53 -20.72
CA LEU A 882 -12.76 22.88 -21.99
C LEU A 882 -14.30 22.84 -21.89
N ALA A 883 -14.84 21.90 -21.11
CA ALA A 883 -16.28 21.70 -20.95
C ALA A 883 -16.89 22.50 -19.79
N ALA A 884 -16.06 23.08 -18.92
CA ALA A 884 -16.46 23.64 -17.64
C ALA A 884 -17.28 22.65 -16.79
N ALA A 885 -16.78 21.41 -16.70
CA ALA A 885 -17.42 20.30 -16.02
C ALA A 885 -16.43 19.59 -15.09
N HIS A 886 -16.91 18.99 -14.00
CA HIS A 886 -16.02 18.31 -13.06
C HIS A 886 -15.38 17.06 -13.74
N PRO A 887 -14.08 16.77 -13.53
CA PRO A 887 -13.40 15.66 -14.20
C PRO A 887 -14.08 14.29 -14.03
N SER A 888 -14.73 14.03 -12.89
CA SER A 888 -15.46 12.78 -12.66
C SER A 888 -16.66 12.58 -13.60
N THR A 889 -17.14 13.64 -14.24
CA THR A 889 -18.27 13.63 -15.19
C THR A 889 -17.84 13.57 -16.66
N ILE A 890 -16.52 13.45 -16.89
CA ILE A 890 -15.94 13.30 -18.21
C ILE A 890 -15.83 11.81 -18.56
N ASP A 891 -16.46 11.44 -19.66
CA ASP A 891 -16.33 10.14 -20.29
C ASP A 891 -15.28 10.22 -21.41
N VAL A 892 -14.16 9.52 -21.20
CA VAL A 892 -13.06 9.45 -22.17
C VAL A 892 -13.35 8.31 -23.16
N ALA A 893 -13.17 8.57 -24.45
CA ALA A 893 -13.31 7.54 -25.48
C ALA A 893 -12.28 6.43 -25.29
N ALA A 894 -12.60 5.21 -25.72
CA ALA A 894 -11.73 4.04 -25.52
C ALA A 894 -10.35 4.18 -26.20
N ASP A 895 -10.24 4.97 -27.26
CA ASP A 895 -8.97 5.28 -27.94
C ASP A 895 -8.14 6.36 -27.20
N GLY A 896 -8.72 7.03 -26.21
CA GLY A 896 -8.12 8.14 -25.48
C GLY A 896 -7.88 9.39 -26.33
N GLN A 897 -8.51 9.53 -27.49
CA GLN A 897 -8.32 10.66 -28.42
C GLN A 897 -9.47 11.67 -28.40
N SER A 898 -10.52 11.39 -27.63
CA SER A 898 -11.60 12.34 -27.38
C SER A 898 -12.32 12.06 -26.08
N GLY A 899 -13.18 12.98 -25.66
CA GLY A 899 -14.14 12.70 -24.60
C GLY A 899 -15.36 13.61 -24.68
N VAL A 900 -16.32 13.34 -23.79
CA VAL A 900 -17.60 14.03 -23.70
C VAL A 900 -17.87 14.32 -22.22
N ALA A 901 -18.39 15.50 -21.93
CA ALA A 901 -18.88 15.83 -20.60
C ALA A 901 -20.36 15.46 -20.46
N ALA A 902 -20.77 14.92 -19.32
CA ALA A 902 -22.17 14.53 -19.07
C ALA A 902 -23.17 15.69 -19.28
N CYS A 903 -22.76 16.93 -18.99
CA CYS A 903 -23.58 18.14 -19.23
C CYS A 903 -23.63 18.60 -20.69
N LEU A 904 -22.76 18.05 -21.56
CA LEU A 904 -22.67 18.35 -22.98
C LEU A 904 -22.65 17.04 -23.79
N PRO A 905 -23.69 16.18 -23.68
CA PRO A 905 -23.64 14.77 -24.10
C PRO A 905 -23.42 14.56 -25.60
N LEU A 906 -23.66 15.59 -26.43
CA LEU A 906 -23.44 15.54 -27.88
C LEU A 906 -22.25 16.39 -28.34
N THR A 907 -21.47 16.96 -27.42
CA THR A 907 -20.28 17.76 -27.76
C THR A 907 -19.05 16.93 -27.49
N ARG A 908 -18.38 16.51 -28.56
CA ARG A 908 -17.15 15.71 -28.48
C ARG A 908 -15.94 16.62 -28.62
N TYR A 909 -14.99 16.44 -27.71
CA TYR A 909 -13.76 17.22 -27.63
C TYR A 909 -12.58 16.36 -28.09
N PRO A 910 -11.92 16.70 -29.21
CA PRO A 910 -10.76 15.95 -29.69
C PRO A 910 -9.51 16.38 -28.92
N VAL A 911 -8.73 15.40 -28.47
CA VAL A 911 -7.47 15.63 -27.77
C VAL A 911 -6.34 14.85 -28.40
N GLN A 912 -5.14 15.41 -28.34
CA GLN A 912 -3.91 14.72 -28.62
C GLN A 912 -3.23 14.42 -27.29
N VAL A 913 -2.91 13.15 -27.08
CA VAL A 913 -2.30 12.68 -25.83
C VAL A 913 -0.91 12.18 -26.15
N ALA A 914 0.09 12.74 -25.47
CA ALA A 914 1.46 12.27 -25.50
C ALA A 914 1.84 11.79 -24.10
N THR A 915 2.14 10.50 -23.97
CA THR A 915 2.75 9.97 -22.75
C THR A 915 4.25 10.27 -22.80
N THR A 916 4.73 10.78 -21.69
CA THR A 916 6.11 11.17 -21.41
C THR A 916 6.55 10.33 -20.19
N ASP A 917 7.83 10.11 -19.93
CA ASP A 917 8.41 9.32 -18.83
C ASP A 917 8.13 9.83 -17.42
N ASP A 918 7.89 11.12 -17.30
CA ASP A 918 7.45 11.86 -16.11
C ASP A 918 5.95 11.94 -16.05
N GLY A 919 5.18 11.64 -17.10
CA GLY A 919 3.75 11.90 -17.06
C GLY A 919 3.03 11.91 -18.39
N VAL A 920 2.01 12.77 -18.48
CA VAL A 920 1.10 12.82 -19.61
C VAL A 920 0.84 14.27 -19.98
N LEU A 921 1.04 14.58 -21.25
CA LEU A 921 0.67 15.84 -21.87
C LEU A 921 -0.59 15.63 -22.73
N VAL A 922 -1.57 16.49 -22.54
CA VAL A 922 -2.81 16.52 -23.31
C VAL A 922 -2.95 17.90 -23.95
N SER A 923 -3.22 17.94 -25.24
CA SER A 923 -3.42 19.18 -25.99
C SER A 923 -4.66 19.11 -26.86
N ASP A 924 -5.22 20.28 -27.20
CA ASP A 924 -6.32 20.38 -28.15
C ASP A 924 -5.91 19.76 -29.51
N ALA A 925 -6.70 18.81 -30.03
CA ALA A 925 -6.49 18.24 -31.37
C ALA A 925 -7.41 18.85 -32.44
N GLY A 926 -8.24 19.82 -32.07
CA GLY A 926 -9.16 20.51 -32.97
C GLY A 926 -10.35 21.14 -32.26
N ALA A 927 -11.23 21.77 -33.02
CA ALA A 927 -12.46 22.34 -32.47
C ALA A 927 -13.43 21.24 -32.02
N PRO A 928 -14.15 21.41 -30.89
CA PRO A 928 -15.22 20.50 -30.49
C PRO A 928 -16.31 20.41 -31.58
N TRP A 929 -16.91 19.23 -31.72
CA TRP A 929 -17.95 19.01 -32.73
C TRP A 929 -19.18 18.34 -32.15
N LEU A 930 -20.31 18.53 -32.87
CA LEU A 930 -21.58 17.90 -32.55
C LEU A 930 -21.55 16.44 -33.02
N ASP A 931 -21.41 15.51 -32.07
CA ASP A 931 -21.48 14.08 -32.31
C ASP A 931 -22.95 13.62 -32.23
N LEU A 932 -23.47 13.17 -33.38
CA LEU A 932 -24.87 12.73 -33.53
C LEU A 932 -24.96 11.21 -33.70
N THR A 933 -23.92 10.47 -33.33
CA THR A 933 -23.85 9.01 -33.51
C THR A 933 -24.98 8.31 -32.74
N GLU A 934 -25.16 8.64 -31.46
CA GLU A 934 -26.24 8.06 -30.64
C GLU A 934 -27.63 8.39 -31.19
N ILE A 935 -27.83 9.64 -31.64
CA ILE A 935 -29.09 10.11 -32.24
C ILE A 935 -29.42 9.33 -33.50
N ARG A 936 -28.42 9.15 -34.37
CA ARG A 936 -28.51 8.35 -35.60
C ARG A 936 -28.89 6.91 -35.28
N ASP A 937 -28.16 6.28 -34.36
CA ASP A 937 -28.32 4.86 -34.04
C ASP A 937 -29.67 4.58 -33.38
N PHE A 938 -30.13 5.48 -32.50
CA PHE A 938 -31.49 5.42 -31.95
C PHE A 938 -32.55 5.56 -33.05
N GLY A 939 -32.38 6.53 -33.97
CA GLY A 939 -33.29 6.74 -35.08
C GLY A 939 -33.41 5.52 -36.00
N ARG A 940 -32.29 4.88 -36.35
CA ARG A 940 -32.25 3.65 -37.15
C ARG A 940 -32.99 2.50 -36.49
N ARG A 941 -32.72 2.25 -35.19
CA ARG A 941 -33.44 1.22 -34.41
C ARG A 941 -34.93 1.50 -34.34
N SER A 942 -35.30 2.76 -34.12
CA SER A 942 -36.69 3.20 -34.00
C SER A 942 -37.50 3.00 -35.28
N ILE A 943 -36.88 3.24 -36.44
CA ILE A 943 -37.56 3.24 -37.74
C ILE A 943 -37.40 1.89 -38.46
N GLY A 944 -36.45 1.07 -38.03
CA GLY A 944 -36.16 -0.25 -38.60
C GLY A 944 -35.44 -0.18 -39.95
N LEU A 945 -34.64 0.87 -40.17
CA LEU A 945 -33.89 1.09 -41.41
C LEU A 945 -32.43 1.40 -41.10
N ASP A 946 -31.52 0.86 -41.93
CA ASP A 946 -30.08 1.10 -41.77
C ASP A 946 -29.64 2.50 -42.21
N SER A 947 -30.31 3.11 -43.19
CA SER A 947 -30.16 4.53 -43.55
C SER A 947 -31.28 4.99 -44.49
N TRP A 948 -31.67 6.26 -44.43
CA TRP A 948 -32.57 6.89 -45.41
C TRP A 948 -32.28 8.38 -45.59
N ILE A 949 -32.91 9.00 -46.58
CA ILE A 949 -32.66 10.41 -46.94
C ILE A 949 -33.10 11.40 -45.85
N GLY A 950 -34.21 11.11 -45.16
CA GLY A 950 -34.74 11.93 -44.07
C GLY A 950 -33.75 12.04 -42.91
N GLU A 951 -33.18 10.90 -42.47
CA GLU A 951 -32.09 10.85 -41.49
C GLU A 951 -30.92 11.75 -41.91
N ARG A 952 -30.41 11.58 -43.14
CA ARG A 952 -29.25 12.36 -43.63
C ARG A 952 -29.54 13.86 -43.62
N LEU A 953 -30.74 14.26 -44.04
CA LEU A 953 -31.13 15.67 -44.05
C LEU A 953 -31.21 16.24 -42.62
N SER A 954 -31.88 15.54 -41.69
CA SER A 954 -32.01 15.99 -40.30
C SER A 954 -30.67 16.10 -39.60
N LEU A 955 -29.78 15.10 -39.77
CA LEU A 955 -28.43 15.15 -39.21
C LEU A 955 -27.60 16.28 -39.82
N ALA A 956 -27.76 16.58 -41.12
CA ALA A 956 -27.10 17.72 -41.75
C ALA A 956 -27.62 19.06 -41.21
N LEU A 957 -28.93 19.18 -40.99
CA LEU A 957 -29.55 20.36 -40.40
C LEU A 957 -29.13 20.56 -38.94
N CYS A 958 -29.04 19.50 -38.14
CA CYS A 958 -28.47 19.58 -36.78
C CYS A 958 -27.05 20.11 -36.80
N ARG A 959 -26.15 19.52 -37.61
CA ARG A 959 -24.76 20.03 -37.74
C ARG A 959 -24.70 21.48 -38.22
N ARG A 960 -25.70 21.92 -38.97
CA ARG A 960 -25.77 23.27 -39.53
C ARG A 960 -26.23 24.30 -38.51
N PHE A 961 -27.25 23.98 -37.71
CA PHE A 961 -28.01 24.96 -36.92
C PHE A 961 -27.92 24.74 -35.41
N VAL A 962 -27.49 23.58 -34.94
CA VAL A 962 -27.30 23.30 -33.51
C VAL A 962 -25.81 23.45 -33.17
N ARG A 963 -25.50 24.27 -32.17
CA ARG A 963 -24.13 24.50 -31.68
C ARG A 963 -23.76 23.43 -30.66
N ARG A 964 -24.53 23.36 -29.58
CA ARG A 964 -24.38 22.40 -28.46
C ARG A 964 -25.75 22.06 -27.88
N VAL A 965 -25.81 20.86 -27.30
CA VAL A 965 -26.93 20.42 -26.46
C VAL A 965 -26.43 20.37 -25.03
N ILE A 966 -27.07 21.11 -24.14
CA ILE A 966 -26.69 21.26 -22.74
C ILE A 966 -27.73 20.56 -21.88
N VAL A 967 -27.28 19.75 -20.92
CA VAL A 967 -28.13 19.15 -19.88
C VAL A 967 -27.65 19.70 -18.54
N THR A 968 -28.45 20.55 -17.90
CA THR A 968 -28.01 21.28 -16.69
C THR A 968 -27.86 20.37 -15.47
N ASP A 969 -28.57 19.23 -15.47
CA ASP A 969 -28.53 18.23 -14.40
C ASP A 969 -28.57 16.81 -15.02
N PRO A 970 -27.40 16.28 -15.44
CA PRO A 970 -27.32 15.00 -16.15
C PRO A 970 -27.82 13.81 -15.33
N ASP A 971 -27.56 13.81 -14.02
CA ASP A 971 -27.96 12.72 -13.12
C ASP A 971 -29.48 12.69 -12.94
N ALA A 972 -30.11 13.85 -12.69
CA ALA A 972 -31.56 13.94 -12.61
C ALA A 972 -32.20 13.58 -13.96
N PHE A 973 -31.64 14.03 -15.08
CA PHE A 973 -32.14 13.69 -16.42
C PHE A 973 -32.05 12.18 -16.69
N ALA A 974 -30.93 11.54 -16.34
CA ALA A 974 -30.73 10.10 -16.49
C ALA A 974 -31.70 9.28 -15.62
N SER A 975 -31.97 9.72 -14.38
CA SER A 975 -32.88 9.03 -13.45
C SER A 975 -34.31 8.86 -13.99
N HIS A 976 -34.72 9.72 -14.92
CA HIS A 976 -36.05 9.71 -15.53
C HIS A 976 -36.12 9.03 -16.91
N ARG A 977 -35.02 8.48 -17.45
CA ARG A 977 -35.04 7.74 -18.75
C ARG A 977 -36.02 6.56 -18.79
N GLN A 978 -36.40 6.03 -17.63
CA GLN A 978 -37.33 4.90 -17.51
C GLN A 978 -38.82 5.29 -17.64
N GLN A 979 -39.14 6.58 -17.64
CA GLN A 979 -40.50 7.10 -17.78
C GLN A 979 -40.59 8.16 -18.89
N GLY A 980 -41.77 8.37 -19.46
CA GLY A 980 -42.02 9.48 -20.38
C GLY A 980 -41.88 10.83 -19.69
N ALA A 981 -41.60 11.89 -20.45
CA ALA A 981 -41.48 13.26 -19.92
C ALA A 981 -42.22 14.27 -20.77
N LEU A 982 -42.60 15.39 -20.16
CA LEU A 982 -43.18 16.53 -20.86
C LEU A 982 -42.13 17.62 -21.04
N TYR A 983 -41.64 17.77 -22.27
CA TYR A 983 -40.72 18.83 -22.65
C TYR A 983 -41.48 20.10 -23.00
N LEU A 984 -41.22 21.18 -22.26
CA LEU A 984 -41.83 22.47 -22.50
C LEU A 984 -40.75 23.45 -22.93
N GLY A 985 -40.88 24.04 -24.12
CA GLY A 985 -39.85 24.91 -24.70
C GLY A 985 -40.32 26.28 -25.15
N ASN A 986 -39.41 27.26 -25.19
CA ASN A 986 -39.60 28.48 -25.99
C ASN A 986 -39.55 28.14 -27.49
N HIS A 987 -39.77 29.12 -28.38
CA HIS A 987 -39.75 28.89 -29.83
C HIS A 987 -39.07 30.08 -30.52
N GLN A 988 -37.82 29.93 -30.96
CA GLN A 988 -37.11 31.03 -31.66
C GLN A 988 -37.28 30.92 -33.18
N VAL A 989 -37.10 29.72 -33.76
CA VAL A 989 -37.20 29.46 -35.20
C VAL A 989 -37.91 28.14 -35.51
N GLN A 990 -38.56 28.04 -36.67
CA GLN A 990 -39.43 26.89 -37.00
C GLN A 990 -38.70 25.54 -37.05
N VAL A 991 -37.41 25.53 -37.42
CA VAL A 991 -36.60 24.31 -37.54
C VAL A 991 -36.46 23.56 -36.21
N GLU A 992 -36.64 24.24 -35.07
CA GLU A 992 -36.62 23.64 -33.72
C GLU A 992 -37.66 22.53 -33.56
N SER A 993 -38.88 22.75 -34.05
CA SER A 993 -39.98 21.79 -33.94
C SER A 993 -39.70 20.46 -34.64
N MET A 994 -38.69 20.43 -35.52
CA MET A 994 -38.24 19.21 -36.19
C MET A 994 -36.96 18.63 -35.57
N LEU A 995 -35.99 19.48 -35.20
CA LEU A 995 -34.69 19.01 -34.71
C LEU A 995 -34.72 18.59 -33.24
N PHE A 996 -35.42 19.34 -32.38
CA PHE A 996 -35.46 19.05 -30.94
C PHE A 996 -36.03 17.64 -30.63
N PRO A 997 -37.17 17.21 -31.19
CA PRO A 997 -37.76 15.91 -30.86
C PRO A 997 -36.82 14.76 -31.20
N MET A 998 -36.08 14.88 -32.30
CA MET A 998 -35.07 13.89 -32.70
C MET A 998 -33.92 13.82 -31.68
N LEU A 999 -33.39 14.98 -31.26
CA LEU A 999 -32.30 15.06 -30.27
C LEU A 999 -32.75 14.55 -28.90
N ALA A 1000 -33.91 15.01 -28.43
CA ALA A 1000 -34.51 14.58 -27.17
C ALA A 1000 -34.82 13.07 -27.17
N ALA A 1001 -35.28 12.53 -28.30
CA ALA A 1001 -35.57 11.10 -28.42
C ALA A 1001 -34.30 10.24 -28.31
N GLY A 1002 -33.23 10.63 -29.01
CA GLY A 1002 -31.95 9.92 -28.91
C GLY A 1002 -31.34 10.01 -27.50
N LEU A 1003 -31.40 11.17 -26.85
CA LEU A 1003 -30.85 11.36 -25.49
C LEU A 1003 -31.65 10.65 -24.39
N SER A 1004 -32.98 10.63 -24.51
CA SER A 1004 -33.87 9.96 -23.54
C SER A 1004 -34.01 8.46 -23.82
N GLY A 1005 -33.71 8.01 -25.04
CA GLY A 1005 -34.02 6.66 -25.50
C GLY A 1005 -35.52 6.40 -25.69
N ARG A 1006 -36.34 7.46 -25.76
CA ARG A 1006 -37.81 7.39 -25.88
C ARG A 1006 -38.29 8.13 -27.11
N HIS A 1007 -39.40 7.70 -27.71
CA HIS A 1007 -40.02 8.50 -28.76
C HIS A 1007 -40.51 9.84 -28.20
N VAL A 1008 -40.37 10.91 -28.99
CA VAL A 1008 -40.86 12.24 -28.63
C VAL A 1008 -41.85 12.70 -29.68
N VAL A 1009 -43.08 13.02 -29.24
CA VAL A 1009 -44.15 13.53 -30.10
C VAL A 1009 -44.28 15.03 -29.90
N THR A 1010 -44.38 15.79 -30.98
CA THR A 1010 -44.44 17.26 -30.96
C THR A 1010 -45.84 17.75 -31.26
N ILE A 1011 -46.27 18.80 -30.57
CA ILE A 1011 -47.51 19.51 -30.87
C ILE A 1011 -47.19 20.76 -31.69
N ALA A 1012 -47.84 20.90 -32.85
CA ALA A 1012 -47.69 22.08 -33.72
C ALA A 1012 -49.04 22.59 -34.23
N GLY A 1013 -49.15 23.89 -34.50
CA GLY A 1013 -50.37 24.46 -35.10
C GLY A 1013 -50.64 23.91 -36.50
N MET A 1014 -51.92 23.73 -36.86
CA MET A 1014 -52.37 23.17 -38.13
C MET A 1014 -51.89 23.96 -39.36
N GLU A 1015 -51.59 25.25 -39.19
CA GLU A 1015 -50.95 26.10 -40.20
C GLU A 1015 -49.63 25.53 -40.73
N HIS A 1016 -48.90 24.73 -39.93
CA HIS A 1016 -47.62 24.15 -40.31
C HIS A 1016 -47.75 22.82 -41.08
N GLU A 1017 -48.95 22.21 -41.14
CA GLU A 1017 -49.18 20.92 -41.83
C GLU A 1017 -48.97 21.04 -43.34
N THR A 1018 -49.35 22.18 -43.91
CA THR A 1018 -49.17 22.49 -45.34
C THR A 1018 -47.81 23.13 -45.64
N GLY A 1019 -47.11 23.61 -44.59
CA GLY A 1019 -45.78 24.22 -44.66
C GLY A 1019 -44.65 23.24 -44.99
N TRP A 1020 -43.41 23.74 -44.94
CA TRP A 1020 -42.23 22.92 -45.26
C TRP A 1020 -42.01 21.78 -44.23
N VAL A 1021 -42.27 22.02 -42.94
CA VAL A 1021 -42.17 21.01 -41.88
C VAL A 1021 -43.15 19.86 -42.10
N GLY A 1022 -44.43 20.16 -42.36
CA GLY A 1022 -45.44 19.14 -42.66
C GLY A 1022 -45.16 18.37 -43.96
N ARG A 1023 -44.61 19.03 -44.99
CA ARG A 1023 -44.14 18.37 -46.23
C ARG A 1023 -42.94 17.46 -45.96
N TYR A 1024 -41.98 17.89 -45.16
CA TYR A 1024 -40.83 17.06 -44.77
C TYR A 1024 -41.26 15.82 -43.97
N GLY A 1025 -42.20 16.00 -43.03
CA GLY A 1025 -42.80 14.89 -42.27
C GLY A 1025 -43.43 13.86 -43.19
N ARG A 1026 -44.34 14.29 -44.10
CA ARG A 1026 -44.97 13.40 -45.10
C ARG A 1026 -43.94 12.68 -45.97
N PHE A 1027 -42.94 13.39 -46.47
CA PHE A 1027 -41.87 12.80 -47.27
C PHE A 1027 -41.11 11.72 -46.51
N SER A 1028 -40.82 11.95 -45.22
CA SER A 1028 -40.14 10.97 -44.37
C SER A 1028 -41.04 9.74 -44.10
N TYR A 1029 -42.32 9.95 -43.79
CA TYR A 1029 -43.28 8.87 -43.50
C TYR A 1029 -43.60 7.99 -44.71
N GLN A 1030 -43.49 8.52 -45.93
CA GLN A 1030 -43.75 7.77 -47.17
C GLN A 1030 -42.52 6.97 -47.65
N TYR A 1031 -41.41 7.00 -46.92
CA TYR A 1031 -40.22 6.26 -47.31
C TYR A 1031 -40.46 4.74 -47.29
N PRO A 1032 -40.13 3.99 -48.36
CA PRO A 1032 -40.40 2.57 -48.44
C PRO A 1032 -39.78 1.79 -47.27
N GLN A 1033 -40.52 0.78 -46.77
CA GLN A 1033 -40.06 -0.12 -45.70
C GLN A 1033 -39.85 0.53 -44.32
N SER A 1034 -40.10 1.83 -44.18
CA SER A 1034 -40.01 2.53 -42.89
C SER A 1034 -41.17 2.16 -41.96
N ARG A 1035 -40.89 1.98 -40.67
CA ARG A 1035 -41.90 1.83 -39.61
C ARG A 1035 -42.13 3.16 -38.89
N HIS A 1036 -42.27 4.23 -39.65
CA HIS A 1036 -42.40 5.58 -39.09
C HIS A 1036 -43.71 5.75 -38.31
N ARG A 1037 -43.60 6.12 -37.02
CA ARG A 1037 -44.71 6.75 -36.26
C ARG A 1037 -44.77 8.24 -36.59
N ARG A 1038 -45.98 8.82 -36.53
CA ARG A 1038 -46.16 10.28 -36.61
C ARG A 1038 -45.41 10.94 -35.45
N VAL A 1039 -44.55 11.89 -35.77
CA VAL A 1039 -43.70 12.64 -34.83
C VAL A 1039 -44.31 14.00 -34.48
N ILE A 1040 -45.26 14.49 -35.29
CA ILE A 1040 -45.95 15.77 -35.09
C ILE A 1040 -47.46 15.54 -35.12
N ILE A 1041 -48.16 16.02 -34.10
CA ILE A 1041 -49.61 16.12 -34.01
C ILE A 1041 -49.99 17.58 -34.29
N PHE A 1042 -50.82 17.81 -35.31
CA PHE A 1042 -51.28 19.13 -35.68
C PHE A 1042 -52.58 19.49 -34.96
N PHE A 1043 -52.66 20.72 -34.43
CA PHE A 1043 -53.85 21.21 -33.72
C PHE A 1043 -54.43 22.47 -34.35
N ASP A 1044 -55.74 22.51 -34.46
CA ASP A 1044 -56.44 23.71 -34.88
C ASP A 1044 -56.65 24.63 -33.67
N ARG A 1045 -56.13 25.85 -33.75
CA ARG A 1045 -56.25 26.86 -32.69
C ARG A 1045 -57.64 27.45 -32.62
N GLU A 1046 -58.37 27.46 -33.72
CA GLU A 1046 -59.70 28.05 -33.81
C GLU A 1046 -60.80 27.09 -33.34
N ASP A 1047 -60.52 25.78 -33.31
CA ASP A 1047 -61.42 24.75 -32.77
C ASP A 1047 -61.06 24.35 -31.33
N ARG A 1048 -61.80 24.90 -30.35
CA ARG A 1048 -61.65 24.56 -28.92
C ARG A 1048 -61.97 23.10 -28.59
N GLN A 1049 -62.78 22.38 -29.39
CA GLN A 1049 -63.04 20.95 -29.15
C GLN A 1049 -61.85 20.08 -29.57
N SER A 1050 -61.09 20.49 -30.58
CA SER A 1050 -59.89 19.77 -31.03
C SER A 1050 -58.82 19.63 -29.94
N MET A 1051 -58.70 20.62 -29.04
CA MET A 1051 -57.75 20.62 -27.92
C MET A 1051 -57.97 19.45 -26.95
N PHE A 1052 -59.23 19.11 -26.63
CA PHE A 1052 -59.55 18.00 -25.73
C PHE A 1052 -59.19 16.65 -26.35
N ALA A 1053 -59.50 16.47 -27.64
CA ALA A 1053 -59.13 15.26 -28.37
C ALA A 1053 -57.61 15.08 -28.43
N ILE A 1054 -56.86 16.18 -28.59
CA ILE A 1054 -55.40 16.15 -28.58
C ILE A 1054 -54.88 15.80 -27.19
N ILE A 1055 -55.43 16.37 -26.11
CA ILE A 1055 -55.00 16.02 -24.75
C ILE A 1055 -55.17 14.52 -24.48
N GLU A 1056 -56.29 13.91 -24.87
CA GLU A 1056 -56.48 12.47 -24.73
C GLU A 1056 -55.47 11.68 -25.56
N GLN A 1057 -55.17 12.12 -26.78
CA GLN A 1057 -54.10 11.51 -27.59
C GLN A 1057 -52.73 11.63 -26.93
N LEU A 1058 -52.41 12.76 -26.27
CA LEU A 1058 -51.16 12.93 -25.54
C LEU A 1058 -51.09 12.03 -24.31
N LYS A 1059 -52.22 11.83 -23.60
CA LYS A 1059 -52.31 10.88 -22.49
C LYS A 1059 -51.94 9.49 -22.95
N ASP A 1060 -52.47 9.05 -24.09
CA ASP A 1060 -52.15 7.73 -24.66
C ASP A 1060 -50.65 7.61 -25.01
N GLU A 1061 -50.05 8.64 -25.63
CA GLU A 1061 -48.61 8.63 -25.96
C GLU A 1061 -47.73 8.59 -24.69
N LEU A 1062 -48.07 9.38 -23.67
CA LEU A 1062 -47.35 9.41 -22.39
C LEU A 1062 -47.54 8.09 -21.61
N ALA A 1063 -48.74 7.52 -21.62
CA ALA A 1063 -49.04 6.22 -21.00
C ALA A 1063 -48.33 5.06 -21.72
N ALA A 1064 -48.10 5.17 -23.04
CA ALA A 1064 -47.26 4.25 -23.80
C ALA A 1064 -45.76 4.42 -23.50
N GLY A 1065 -45.39 5.34 -22.60
CA GLY A 1065 -44.02 5.60 -22.19
C GLY A 1065 -43.21 6.43 -23.17
N HIS A 1066 -43.88 7.15 -24.09
CA HIS A 1066 -43.25 8.17 -24.92
C HIS A 1066 -43.21 9.52 -24.19
N SER A 1067 -42.50 10.48 -24.77
CA SER A 1067 -42.41 11.84 -24.29
C SER A 1067 -43.15 12.79 -25.23
N VAL A 1068 -43.57 13.92 -24.71
CA VAL A 1068 -44.29 14.95 -25.46
C VAL A 1068 -43.48 16.24 -25.45
N PHE A 1069 -43.40 16.93 -26.57
CA PHE A 1069 -42.77 18.24 -26.71
C PHE A 1069 -43.78 19.30 -27.13
N VAL A 1070 -43.76 20.43 -26.42
CA VAL A 1070 -44.67 21.56 -26.65
C VAL A 1070 -43.90 22.88 -26.62
N HIS A 1071 -44.09 23.69 -27.66
CA HIS A 1071 -43.72 25.10 -27.63
C HIS A 1071 -44.80 25.90 -26.89
N VAL A 1072 -44.47 26.48 -25.74
CA VAL A 1072 -45.47 26.88 -24.74
C VAL A 1072 -46.31 28.11 -25.06
N GLU A 1073 -45.80 29.04 -25.88
CA GLU A 1073 -46.55 30.24 -26.30
C GLU A 1073 -47.27 30.05 -27.65
N GLY A 1074 -47.02 28.93 -28.34
CA GLY A 1074 -47.61 28.62 -29.64
C GLY A 1074 -47.15 29.50 -30.81
N GLN A 1075 -46.50 30.64 -30.60
CA GLN A 1075 -46.02 31.51 -31.68
C GLN A 1075 -44.48 31.54 -31.73
N LEU A 1076 -43.94 31.84 -32.90
CA LEU A 1076 -42.51 32.07 -33.06
C LEU A 1076 -42.09 33.38 -32.40
N GLY A 1077 -40.96 33.35 -31.71
CA GLY A 1077 -40.30 34.52 -31.18
C GLY A 1077 -39.78 35.43 -32.29
N ARG A 1078 -39.69 36.73 -32.01
CA ARG A 1078 -39.10 37.73 -32.92
C ARG A 1078 -37.82 38.36 -32.40
N ALA A 1079 -37.52 38.20 -31.11
CA ALA A 1079 -36.33 38.71 -30.45
C ALA A 1079 -35.79 37.65 -29.48
N CYS A 1080 -34.47 37.54 -29.34
CA CYS A 1080 -33.84 36.53 -28.50
C CYS A 1080 -34.04 36.80 -26.99
N ARG A 1081 -34.18 38.06 -26.58
CA ARG A 1081 -34.32 38.47 -25.17
C ARG A 1081 -35.74 38.44 -24.61
N ARG A 1082 -36.70 37.95 -25.39
CA ARG A 1082 -38.10 37.91 -24.96
C ARG A 1082 -38.31 36.74 -23.98
N PRO A 1083 -38.72 36.99 -22.72
CA PRO A 1083 -39.05 35.92 -21.79
C PRO A 1083 -40.32 35.19 -22.22
N VAL A 1084 -40.41 33.91 -21.85
CA VAL A 1084 -41.68 33.19 -21.84
C VAL A 1084 -42.57 33.82 -20.77
N GLN A 1085 -43.76 34.27 -21.14
CA GLN A 1085 -44.72 34.90 -20.22
C GLN A 1085 -45.92 34.00 -19.93
N GLN A 1086 -46.24 33.09 -20.86
CA GLN A 1086 -47.44 32.28 -20.76
C GLN A 1086 -47.19 30.81 -21.08
N ILE A 1087 -47.82 29.94 -20.27
CA ILE A 1087 -47.91 28.50 -20.50
C ILE A 1087 -49.34 28.07 -20.16
N SER A 1088 -49.88 27.09 -20.89
CA SER A 1088 -51.20 26.51 -20.58
C SER A 1088 -51.09 25.63 -19.34
N SER A 1089 -51.98 25.81 -18.35
CA SER A 1089 -52.00 25.00 -17.12
C SER A 1089 -52.34 23.53 -17.39
N VAL A 1090 -53.04 23.24 -18.50
CA VAL A 1090 -53.36 21.89 -18.95
C VAL A 1090 -52.15 20.96 -18.95
N PHE A 1091 -50.98 21.46 -19.36
CA PHE A 1091 -49.76 20.68 -19.42
C PHE A 1091 -49.20 20.35 -18.03
N ILE A 1092 -49.42 21.24 -17.06
CA ILE A 1092 -49.07 21.01 -15.66
C ILE A 1092 -50.02 19.98 -15.05
N ASP A 1093 -51.32 20.13 -15.31
CA ASP A 1093 -52.35 19.21 -14.82
C ASP A 1093 -52.13 17.80 -15.38
N LEU A 1094 -51.79 17.69 -16.66
CA LEU A 1094 -51.43 16.43 -17.31
C LEU A 1094 -50.20 15.76 -16.67
N ALA A 1095 -49.16 16.54 -16.37
CA ALA A 1095 -47.95 16.03 -15.73
C ALA A 1095 -48.24 15.52 -14.30
N LEU A 1096 -49.10 16.23 -13.55
CA LEU A 1096 -49.54 15.81 -12.21
C LEU A 1096 -50.44 14.58 -12.26
N GLU A 1097 -51.37 14.51 -13.20
CA GLU A 1097 -52.29 13.37 -13.39
C GLU A 1097 -51.53 12.08 -13.67
N LEU A 1098 -50.50 12.14 -14.52
CA LEU A 1098 -49.72 10.98 -14.94
C LEU A 1098 -48.46 10.74 -14.08
N GLY A 1099 -48.16 11.62 -13.13
CA GLY A 1099 -46.97 11.52 -12.27
C GLY A 1099 -45.63 11.67 -13.02
N ILE A 1100 -45.63 12.29 -14.19
CA ILE A 1100 -44.44 12.45 -15.05
C ILE A 1100 -43.73 13.80 -14.80
N PRO A 1101 -42.43 13.91 -15.09
CA PRO A 1101 -41.70 15.16 -14.90
C PRO A 1101 -41.90 16.12 -16.08
N ILE A 1102 -41.89 17.41 -15.77
CA ILE A 1102 -41.78 18.49 -16.75
C ILE A 1102 -40.29 18.85 -16.91
N ILE A 1103 -39.79 18.85 -18.14
CA ILE A 1103 -38.42 19.24 -18.46
C ILE A 1103 -38.46 20.57 -19.23
N PRO A 1104 -38.05 21.69 -18.59
CA PRO A 1104 -37.91 22.97 -19.28
C PRO A 1104 -36.84 22.89 -20.37
N VAL A 1105 -37.10 23.51 -21.52
CA VAL A 1105 -36.19 23.54 -22.68
C VAL A 1105 -36.02 24.96 -23.17
N ARG A 1106 -34.78 25.41 -23.39
CA ARG A 1106 -34.54 26.71 -24.00
C ARG A 1106 -33.63 26.63 -25.21
N PHE A 1107 -34.12 27.18 -26.31
CA PHE A 1107 -33.37 27.50 -27.52
C PHE A 1107 -32.87 28.94 -27.42
N ALA A 1108 -31.57 29.14 -27.61
CA ALA A 1108 -30.93 30.45 -27.49
C ALA A 1108 -30.00 30.76 -28.67
N GLY A 1109 -29.92 32.04 -29.04
CA GLY A 1109 -28.96 32.56 -30.03
C GLY A 1109 -29.39 32.53 -31.50
N GLY A 1110 -30.63 32.12 -31.82
CA GLY A 1110 -31.15 32.02 -33.19
C GLY A 1110 -31.88 33.26 -33.71
N LEU A 1111 -32.09 34.26 -32.85
CA LEU A 1111 -32.82 35.51 -33.16
C LEU A 1111 -31.98 36.76 -32.84
N PRO A 1112 -32.26 37.89 -33.51
CA PRO A 1112 -31.68 39.19 -33.17
C PRO A 1112 -32.13 39.71 -31.80
N VAL A 1113 -31.40 40.68 -31.25
CA VAL A 1113 -31.78 41.40 -30.02
C VAL A 1113 -33.05 42.23 -30.25
N ASP A 1114 -33.08 42.98 -31.35
CA ASP A 1114 -34.26 43.73 -31.77
C ASP A 1114 -35.25 42.85 -32.53
N ALA A 1115 -36.55 43.12 -32.40
CA ALA A 1115 -37.58 42.29 -32.99
C ALA A 1115 -37.47 42.21 -34.53
N SER A 1116 -37.36 41.00 -35.06
CA SER A 1116 -37.39 40.71 -36.50
C SER A 1116 -38.75 41.10 -37.11
N PRO A 1117 -38.79 41.66 -38.33
CA PRO A 1117 -40.03 42.03 -39.01
C PRO A 1117 -40.85 40.81 -39.50
N ARG A 1118 -40.23 39.62 -39.55
CA ARG A 1118 -40.88 38.37 -39.95
C ARG A 1118 -40.40 37.21 -39.08
N ASP A 1119 -41.24 36.19 -38.99
CA ASP A 1119 -40.87 34.94 -38.33
C ASP A 1119 -39.83 34.20 -39.19
N LEU A 1120 -38.92 33.48 -38.53
CA LEU A 1120 -37.79 32.82 -39.20
C LEU A 1120 -37.96 31.31 -39.16
N ASP A 1121 -37.90 30.67 -40.34
CA ASP A 1121 -37.89 29.21 -40.43
C ASP A 1121 -36.57 28.60 -39.94
N PHE A 1122 -35.48 29.30 -40.27
CA PHE A 1122 -34.11 28.93 -39.98
C PHE A 1122 -33.38 30.18 -39.47
N PRO A 1123 -32.35 30.06 -38.61
CA PRO A 1123 -31.59 31.18 -38.08
C PRO A 1123 -30.59 31.72 -39.12
N ILE A 1124 -31.04 31.98 -40.34
CA ILE A 1124 -30.20 32.41 -41.47
C ILE A 1124 -29.80 33.87 -41.29
N GLY A 1125 -28.50 34.14 -41.34
CA GLY A 1125 -27.96 35.46 -40.97
C GLY A 1125 -27.67 35.59 -39.47
N TYR A 1126 -27.91 34.52 -38.71
CA TYR A 1126 -27.56 34.36 -37.31
C TYR A 1126 -26.74 33.06 -37.15
N GLY A 1127 -26.17 32.85 -35.97
CA GLY A 1127 -25.33 31.69 -35.69
C GLY A 1127 -26.11 30.41 -35.37
N ARG A 1128 -25.37 29.39 -34.94
CA ARG A 1128 -25.93 28.13 -34.45
C ARG A 1128 -26.52 28.29 -33.05
N GLN A 1129 -27.62 27.62 -32.75
CA GLN A 1129 -28.35 27.73 -31.49
C GLN A 1129 -27.86 26.76 -30.41
N ASP A 1130 -27.97 27.18 -29.16
CA ASP A 1130 -27.79 26.31 -27.98
C ASP A 1130 -29.13 25.73 -27.55
N TYR A 1131 -29.19 24.42 -27.33
CA TYR A 1131 -30.40 23.71 -26.90
C TYR A 1131 -30.18 23.24 -25.47
N THR A 1132 -30.81 23.90 -24.49
CA THR A 1132 -30.60 23.63 -23.06
C THR A 1132 -31.79 22.87 -22.48
N PHE A 1133 -31.53 21.70 -21.91
CA PHE A 1133 -32.45 20.90 -21.11
C PHE A 1133 -32.25 21.26 -19.64
N GLY A 1134 -33.31 21.75 -18.99
CA GLY A 1134 -33.30 22.10 -17.58
C GLY A 1134 -33.44 20.89 -16.65
N ARG A 1135 -33.26 21.14 -15.34
CA ARG A 1135 -33.54 20.14 -14.30
C ARG A 1135 -34.99 19.66 -14.41
N PRO A 1136 -35.24 18.34 -14.44
CA PRO A 1136 -36.59 17.79 -14.39
C PRO A 1136 -37.35 18.30 -13.15
N ILE A 1137 -38.54 18.86 -13.37
CA ILE A 1137 -39.46 19.30 -12.33
C ILE A 1137 -40.46 18.17 -12.10
N SER A 1138 -40.33 17.48 -10.96
CA SER A 1138 -41.16 16.31 -10.66
C SER A 1138 -42.60 16.71 -10.28
N ALA A 1139 -43.56 15.79 -10.48
CA ALA A 1139 -44.92 15.96 -9.99
C ALA A 1139 -44.95 16.19 -8.46
N ALA A 1140 -44.10 15.48 -7.71
CA ALA A 1140 -43.96 15.63 -6.26
C ALA A 1140 -43.48 17.03 -5.84
N GLU A 1141 -42.67 17.70 -6.67
CA GLU A 1141 -42.24 19.09 -6.43
C GLU A 1141 -43.38 20.09 -6.67
N LEU A 1142 -44.23 19.85 -7.67
CA LEU A 1142 -45.32 20.75 -8.06
C LEU A 1142 -46.60 20.58 -7.23
N GLN A 1143 -46.89 19.36 -6.77
CA GLN A 1143 -48.12 19.03 -6.05
C GLN A 1143 -48.37 19.85 -4.77
N PRO A 1144 -47.36 20.12 -3.89
CA PRO A 1144 -47.56 20.93 -2.70
C PRO A 1144 -47.70 22.43 -2.98
N LEU A 1145 -47.36 22.90 -4.18
CA LEU A 1145 -47.43 24.32 -4.53
C LEU A 1145 -48.88 24.77 -4.81
N PRO A 1146 -49.26 26.00 -4.42
CA PRO A 1146 -50.50 26.63 -4.87
C PRO A 1146 -50.62 26.66 -6.40
N TYR A 1147 -51.84 26.58 -6.93
CA TYR A 1147 -52.09 26.43 -8.37
C TYR A 1147 -51.41 27.53 -9.22
N ALA A 1148 -51.42 28.78 -8.74
CA ALA A 1148 -50.74 29.90 -9.42
C ALA A 1148 -49.20 29.75 -9.42
N ASP A 1149 -48.63 29.24 -8.32
CA ASP A 1149 -47.18 29.13 -8.13
C ASP A 1149 -46.57 27.99 -8.95
N ARG A 1150 -47.35 26.93 -9.24
CA ARG A 1150 -46.94 25.85 -10.15
C ARG A 1150 -46.55 26.40 -11.53
N ARG A 1151 -47.36 27.33 -12.05
CA ARG A 1151 -47.10 27.97 -13.34
C ARG A 1151 -45.84 28.83 -13.28
N THR A 1152 -45.71 29.64 -12.25
CA THR A 1152 -44.53 30.49 -12.02
C THR A 1152 -43.26 29.64 -11.98
N ARG A 1153 -43.27 28.53 -11.22
CA ARG A 1153 -42.13 27.61 -11.07
C ARG A 1153 -41.63 27.03 -12.40
N VAL A 1154 -42.55 26.68 -13.31
CA VAL A 1154 -42.21 26.15 -14.66
C VAL A 1154 -41.70 27.27 -15.57
N ILE A 1155 -42.32 28.45 -15.55
CA ILE A 1155 -41.88 29.62 -16.33
C ILE A 1155 -40.48 30.09 -15.90
N GLU A 1156 -40.22 30.16 -14.60
CA GLU A 1156 -38.88 30.47 -14.06
C GLU A 1156 -37.88 29.39 -14.48
N GLY A 1157 -38.29 28.11 -14.41
CA GLY A 1157 -37.48 26.99 -14.89
C GLY A 1157 -37.08 27.11 -16.36
N LEU A 1158 -37.91 27.72 -17.21
CA LEU A 1158 -37.63 28.01 -18.63
C LEU A 1158 -36.72 29.22 -18.80
N ASN A 1159 -37.08 30.35 -18.18
CA ASN A 1159 -36.41 31.64 -18.35
C ASN A 1159 -35.02 31.70 -17.69
N ASN A 1160 -34.73 30.81 -16.74
CA ASN A 1160 -33.44 30.73 -16.06
C ASN A 1160 -32.43 29.81 -16.78
N LEU A 1161 -32.82 29.12 -17.86
CA LEU A 1161 -31.90 28.31 -18.64
C LEU A 1161 -31.02 29.15 -19.57
N GLY A 1162 -29.81 28.68 -19.84
CA GLY A 1162 -28.90 29.34 -20.77
C GLY A 1162 -28.42 30.72 -20.27
N PRO A 1163 -27.99 31.62 -21.17
CA PRO A 1163 -27.56 32.95 -20.76
C PRO A 1163 -28.72 33.76 -20.14
N PRO A 1164 -28.44 34.60 -19.13
CA PRO A 1164 -29.43 35.54 -18.60
C PRO A 1164 -30.09 36.31 -19.75
N LEU A 1165 -31.43 36.47 -19.71
CA LEU A 1165 -32.20 37.07 -20.81
C LEU A 1165 -31.68 38.45 -21.24
N GLY A 1166 -31.22 39.28 -20.30
CA GLY A 1166 -30.65 40.60 -20.60
C GLY A 1166 -29.29 40.56 -21.30
N GLU A 1167 -28.59 39.44 -21.21
CA GLU A 1167 -27.24 39.22 -21.75
C GLU A 1167 -27.26 38.37 -23.02
N GLU A 1168 -28.39 37.74 -23.37
CA GLU A 1168 -28.50 36.93 -24.58
C GLU A 1168 -28.19 37.77 -25.83
N GLN A 1169 -27.37 37.20 -26.71
CA GLN A 1169 -26.97 37.76 -28.00
C GLN A 1169 -27.18 36.70 -29.09
N PRO A 1170 -27.51 37.10 -30.33
CA PRO A 1170 -27.45 36.20 -31.47
C PRO A 1170 -26.04 35.62 -31.60
N GLN A 1171 -25.96 34.34 -31.96
CA GLN A 1171 -24.67 33.70 -32.17
C GLN A 1171 -24.00 34.22 -33.47
N PRO A 1172 -22.67 34.18 -33.61
CA PRO A 1172 -21.98 34.67 -34.80
C PRO A 1172 -22.47 33.97 -36.08
N ALA A 1173 -22.85 34.77 -37.08
CA ALA A 1173 -23.39 34.27 -38.34
C ALA A 1173 -22.32 33.71 -39.28
N ASP A 1174 -22.67 32.68 -40.05
CA ASP A 1174 -21.87 32.21 -41.19
C ASP A 1174 -22.26 33.01 -42.44
N GLY A 1175 -21.47 34.06 -42.71
CA GLY A 1175 -21.71 34.98 -43.81
C GLY A 1175 -21.68 34.31 -45.19
N ALA A 1176 -20.80 33.32 -45.39
CA ALA A 1176 -20.67 32.61 -46.67
C ALA A 1176 -21.92 31.76 -46.95
N TYR A 1177 -22.45 31.07 -45.94
CA TYR A 1177 -23.71 30.36 -46.09
C TYR A 1177 -24.89 31.31 -46.32
N GLY A 1178 -24.98 32.41 -45.57
CA GLY A 1178 -26.03 33.40 -45.75
C GLY A 1178 -26.05 33.96 -47.18
N GLN A 1179 -24.89 34.24 -47.76
CA GLN A 1179 -24.77 34.64 -49.17
C GLN A 1179 -25.21 33.55 -50.13
N ARG A 1180 -24.82 32.28 -49.91
CA ARG A 1180 -25.26 31.16 -50.76
C ARG A 1180 -26.78 30.97 -50.72
N VAL A 1181 -27.40 31.12 -49.55
CA VAL A 1181 -28.86 31.09 -49.41
C VAL A 1181 -29.50 32.23 -50.20
N ARG A 1182 -29.02 33.47 -50.03
CA ARG A 1182 -29.55 34.62 -50.78
C ARG A 1182 -29.45 34.43 -52.29
N ALA A 1183 -28.27 34.03 -52.78
CA ALA A 1183 -28.06 33.74 -54.19
C ALA A 1183 -28.89 32.56 -54.70
N TRP A 1184 -29.26 31.60 -53.84
CA TRP A 1184 -30.21 30.55 -54.20
C TRP A 1184 -31.64 31.10 -54.28
N GLN A 1185 -32.07 31.86 -53.27
CA GLN A 1185 -33.39 32.49 -53.24
C GLN A 1185 -33.60 33.39 -54.46
N GLU A 1186 -32.64 34.23 -54.82
CA GLU A 1186 -32.67 35.09 -56.02
C GLU A 1186 -32.74 34.32 -57.35
N ARG A 1187 -32.34 33.04 -57.38
CA ARG A 1187 -32.44 32.18 -58.58
C ARG A 1187 -33.75 31.41 -58.66
N THR A 1188 -34.43 31.21 -57.54
CA THR A 1188 -35.63 30.37 -57.44
C THR A 1188 -36.91 31.15 -57.15
N HIS A 1189 -36.78 32.38 -56.67
CA HIS A 1189 -37.80 33.42 -56.67
C HIS A 1189 -37.59 34.32 -57.87
#